data_AF-A0A498NNC0-F1
#
_entry.id   AF-A0A498NNC0-F1
#
_cell.length_a   1.000
_cell.length_b   1.000
_cell.length_c   1.000
_cell.angle_alpha   90.00
_cell.angle_beta   90.00
_cell.angle_gamma   90.00
#
_symmetry.space_group_name_H-M   'P 1'
#
loop_
_entity.id
_entity.type
_entity.pdbx_description
1 polymer ?
#
loop_
_entity_poly.entity_id
_entity_poly.type
_entity_poly.pdbx_seq_one_letter_code
_entity_poly.pdbx_strand_id
1 'polypeptide(L)'
;MYSLCYLPTAGRMTLTVIKCRNLKAMDITGYSDPYVKVSLICDGRRLKKRKTTTKKNTLNPVYNEAIIFDIPPENVEQVSLSITVMDYDRYRYTVPRKIMTRQLEELTTNYTRVREQLNINNIMVRKSEELKANYTKVREQLSFYEAFKAQSLNCDMTSTTFKGKLYFFSCDKLNWLCSRAFCVSKGADLVTITSQTEQRFLLSKIKDWNWIGLNDLETEGHWVWVNNQTLNETGVQSISRMLNVPVSTVGAIIRKWKEHQFTINRPRSGAPRKIPVRGVQRIIRRVLQEPRTTQAELQEDLASAARLSQDDKDFQVQRKVELEFRQKKFRWIEWSPGFPRSIDAKEHELPKEAQFDEEKQSDFKQNSLKAIKEFDLDKTEDYFESWKDIADIENIFEHCSINNTLLENVMQDWNKDDMFGYQFLNGCNPAMISKCMQLPDKFPVTHEMVEGSLTRGHTLQEELQAGNIYIVDFEILKEVPAVSKERYLTAPICLLYKNELDQMLPIAIQDIKARGMEDVPKYYYRDDGMMIWEAINSFVSAVVKIYYGSDEAVQQDVEIQGFVKDVAFGMNNSDKFPKSLKTREQLVEYLTVVIFTASAQHAAVNFGQFDWYGWVPNSPSTMRKPPPQQKGQVDMKYIVESLPNRGSSREILATVWSLTRTESNEV
;
A
#
# COMPACT_ATOMS: atom_id res chain seq x y z
N MET A 1 -54.18 3.73 -29.21
CA MET A 1 -55.27 3.81 -30.18
C MET A 1 -56.59 3.63 -29.46
N TYR A 2 -57.51 4.58 -29.63
CA TYR A 2 -58.86 4.59 -29.09
C TYR A 2 -59.82 5.22 -30.11
N SER A 3 -61.12 5.09 -29.89
CA SER A 3 -62.17 5.83 -30.60
C SER A 3 -63.03 6.57 -29.57
N LEU A 4 -63.54 7.75 -29.92
CA LEU A 4 -64.38 8.59 -29.06
C LEU A 4 -65.63 9.00 -29.83
N CYS A 5 -66.80 8.84 -29.21
CA CYS A 5 -68.09 9.22 -29.77
C CYS A 5 -68.95 9.87 -28.68
N TYR A 6 -69.72 10.90 -29.04
CA TYR A 6 -70.72 11.52 -28.18
C TYR A 6 -72.09 11.47 -28.86
N LEU A 7 -73.13 11.11 -28.10
CA LEU A 7 -74.52 11.06 -28.54
C LEU A 7 -75.35 12.08 -27.73
N PRO A 8 -75.64 13.28 -28.29
CA PRO A 8 -76.32 14.35 -27.56
C PRO A 8 -77.71 13.95 -27.05
N THR A 9 -78.50 13.24 -27.87
CA THR A 9 -79.87 12.82 -27.54
C THR A 9 -79.96 11.83 -26.37
N ALA A 10 -78.85 11.20 -25.99
CA ALA A 10 -78.75 10.31 -24.84
C ALA A 10 -77.86 10.86 -23.72
N GLY A 11 -77.34 12.09 -23.87
CA GLY A 11 -76.38 12.70 -22.94
C GLY A 11 -75.19 11.79 -22.64
N ARG A 12 -74.56 11.17 -23.66
CA ARG A 12 -73.62 10.05 -23.44
C ARG A 12 -72.36 10.11 -24.29
N MET A 13 -71.20 10.14 -23.63
CA MET A 13 -69.88 10.01 -24.24
C MET A 13 -69.35 8.58 -24.06
N THR A 14 -68.87 7.98 -25.15
CA THR A 14 -68.30 6.62 -25.19
C THR A 14 -66.88 6.67 -25.75
N LEU A 15 -65.90 6.28 -24.94
CA LEU A 15 -64.50 6.12 -25.33
C LEU A 15 -64.16 4.62 -25.41
N THR A 16 -63.96 4.10 -26.62
CA THR A 16 -63.52 2.71 -26.83
C THR A 16 -62.00 2.65 -26.87
N VAL A 17 -61.41 2.01 -25.86
CA VAL A 17 -59.97 1.74 -25.81
C VAL A 17 -59.69 0.50 -26.66
N ILE A 18 -58.96 0.67 -27.76
CA ILE A 18 -58.72 -0.40 -28.74
C ILE A 18 -57.43 -1.15 -28.40
N LYS A 19 -56.27 -0.47 -28.49
CA LYS A 19 -54.94 -1.09 -28.23
C LYS A 19 -53.84 -0.08 -27.94
N CYS A 20 -52.83 -0.52 -27.21
CA CYS A 20 -51.51 0.12 -27.11
C CYS A 20 -50.46 -0.71 -27.86
N ARG A 21 -49.31 -0.10 -28.16
CA ARG A 21 -48.14 -0.76 -28.75
C ARG A 21 -46.87 -0.19 -28.14
N ASN A 22 -45.80 -0.98 -28.14
CA ASN A 22 -44.45 -0.61 -27.70
C ASN A 22 -44.44 0.15 -26.36
N LEU A 23 -45.19 -0.35 -25.37
CA LEU A 23 -45.11 0.15 -24.00
C LEU A 23 -43.71 -0.13 -23.42
N LYS A 24 -43.25 0.70 -22.49
CA LYS A 24 -42.02 0.46 -21.73
C LYS A 24 -42.25 -0.72 -20.77
N ALA A 25 -41.27 -1.61 -20.67
CA ALA A 25 -41.22 -2.63 -19.61
C ALA A 25 -41.00 -1.96 -18.24
N MET A 26 -41.86 -2.29 -17.28
CA MET A 26 -41.84 -1.72 -15.93
C MET A 26 -41.75 -2.81 -14.85
N ASP A 27 -42.17 -4.04 -15.14
CA ASP A 27 -41.87 -5.22 -14.31
C ASP A 27 -40.42 -5.67 -14.49
N ILE A 28 -39.85 -6.25 -13.42
CA ILE A 28 -38.53 -6.91 -13.43
C ILE A 28 -38.46 -8.12 -14.39
N THR A 29 -39.58 -8.57 -14.95
CA THR A 29 -39.68 -9.64 -15.94
C THR A 29 -39.37 -9.20 -17.37
N GLY A 30 -39.15 -7.90 -17.62
CA GLY A 30 -38.99 -7.35 -18.97
C GLY A 30 -40.33 -7.08 -19.69
N TYR A 31 -41.45 -7.14 -18.97
CA TYR A 31 -42.79 -6.87 -19.48
C TYR A 31 -43.53 -5.86 -18.56
N SER A 32 -44.87 -5.89 -18.60
CA SER A 32 -45.81 -5.09 -17.79
C SER A 32 -47.16 -5.80 -17.73
N ASP A 33 -47.98 -5.51 -16.72
CA ASP A 33 -49.42 -5.83 -16.58
C ASP A 33 -50.28 -4.55 -16.86
N PRO A 34 -50.33 -3.99 -18.09
CA PRO A 34 -50.95 -2.69 -18.34
C PRO A 34 -52.49 -2.67 -18.28
N TYR A 35 -53.02 -1.52 -17.87
CA TYR A 35 -54.42 -1.12 -18.06
C TYR A 35 -54.54 0.37 -18.43
N VAL A 36 -55.65 0.76 -19.07
CA VAL A 36 -55.92 2.17 -19.39
C VAL A 36 -56.92 2.74 -18.39
N LYS A 37 -56.50 3.81 -17.71
CA LYS A 37 -57.28 4.64 -16.78
C LYS A 37 -57.83 5.84 -17.54
N VAL A 38 -59.10 6.14 -17.36
CA VAL A 38 -59.78 7.26 -18.02
C VAL A 38 -60.48 8.11 -16.97
N SER A 39 -60.22 9.42 -16.99
CA SER A 39 -60.71 10.37 -16.00
C SER A 39 -61.43 11.52 -16.70
N LEU A 40 -62.70 11.74 -16.35
CA LEU A 40 -63.48 12.90 -16.77
C LEU A 40 -63.16 14.08 -15.84
N ILE A 41 -62.84 15.24 -16.42
CA ILE A 41 -62.38 16.43 -15.73
C ILE A 41 -63.23 17.64 -16.19
N CYS A 42 -63.65 18.49 -15.27
CA CYS A 42 -64.30 19.79 -15.50
C CYS A 42 -63.56 20.83 -14.66
N ASP A 43 -63.22 21.99 -15.23
CA ASP A 43 -62.51 23.07 -14.50
C ASP A 43 -61.28 22.60 -13.72
N GLY A 44 -60.48 21.72 -14.33
CA GLY A 44 -59.32 21.07 -13.71
C GLY A 44 -59.62 20.02 -12.64
N ARG A 45 -60.89 19.88 -12.20
CA ARG A 45 -61.32 18.93 -11.17
C ARG A 45 -61.82 17.62 -11.78
N ARG A 46 -61.31 16.49 -11.29
CA ARG A 46 -61.72 15.15 -11.76
C ARG A 46 -63.08 14.74 -11.20
N LEU A 47 -64.11 14.72 -12.04
CA LEU A 47 -65.48 14.34 -11.69
C LEU A 47 -65.69 12.81 -11.58
N LYS A 48 -65.28 12.05 -12.60
CA LYS A 48 -65.50 10.60 -12.69
C LYS A 48 -64.22 9.89 -13.17
N LYS A 49 -63.99 8.65 -12.74
CA LYS A 49 -62.84 7.80 -13.14
C LYS A 49 -63.35 6.40 -13.47
N ARG A 50 -62.92 5.84 -14.60
CA ARG A 50 -63.11 4.43 -14.98
C ARG A 50 -61.76 3.84 -15.46
N LYS A 51 -61.70 2.53 -15.68
CA LYS A 51 -60.54 1.85 -16.28
C LYS A 51 -60.95 0.63 -17.11
N THR A 52 -60.07 0.18 -17.98
CA THR A 52 -60.17 -1.14 -18.64
C THR A 52 -59.84 -2.27 -17.65
N THR A 53 -60.04 -3.51 -18.08
CA THR A 53 -59.33 -4.67 -17.54
C THR A 53 -57.82 -4.51 -17.70
N THR A 54 -57.08 -5.23 -16.86
CA THR A 54 -55.63 -5.37 -16.96
C THR A 54 -55.31 -6.50 -17.94
N LYS A 55 -54.44 -6.26 -18.93
CA LYS A 55 -53.84 -7.33 -19.74
C LYS A 55 -52.47 -7.65 -19.15
N LYS A 56 -52.09 -8.92 -19.16
CA LYS A 56 -50.89 -9.38 -18.45
C LYS A 56 -49.67 -9.55 -19.34
N ASN A 57 -48.49 -9.35 -18.74
CA ASN A 57 -47.17 -9.65 -19.30
C ASN A 57 -47.04 -9.26 -20.80
N THR A 58 -47.42 -8.03 -21.15
CA THR A 58 -47.47 -7.58 -22.56
C THR A 58 -47.24 -6.09 -22.73
N LEU A 59 -46.35 -5.76 -23.67
CA LEU A 59 -46.06 -4.38 -24.08
C LEU A 59 -46.94 -3.92 -25.26
N ASN A 60 -47.83 -4.80 -25.76
CA ASN A 60 -48.71 -4.55 -26.91
C ASN A 60 -50.18 -4.95 -26.63
N PRO A 61 -50.81 -4.47 -25.54
CA PRO A 61 -52.14 -4.91 -25.13
C PRO A 61 -53.24 -4.46 -26.11
N VAL A 62 -54.14 -5.38 -26.43
CA VAL A 62 -55.43 -5.11 -27.11
C VAL A 62 -56.53 -5.24 -26.06
N TYR A 63 -57.43 -4.25 -25.98
CA TYR A 63 -58.52 -4.19 -25.02
C TYR A 63 -59.87 -4.38 -25.70
N ASN A 64 -60.18 -3.53 -26.70
CA ASN A 64 -61.50 -3.40 -27.34
C ASN A 64 -62.64 -3.11 -26.34
N GLU A 65 -62.36 -2.29 -25.32
CA GLU A 65 -63.26 -2.04 -24.19
C GLU A 65 -63.87 -0.63 -24.24
N ALA A 66 -65.20 -0.53 -24.16
CA ALA A 66 -65.93 0.74 -24.17
C ALA A 66 -66.11 1.31 -22.75
N ILE A 67 -65.64 2.55 -22.55
CA ILE A 67 -65.76 3.30 -21.30
C ILE A 67 -66.76 4.45 -21.52
N ILE A 68 -67.89 4.37 -20.83
CA ILE A 68 -69.03 5.28 -21.01
C ILE A 68 -69.10 6.30 -19.86
N PHE A 69 -69.40 7.56 -20.19
CA PHE A 69 -69.72 8.63 -19.25
C PHE A 69 -70.99 9.36 -19.69
N ASP A 70 -72.00 9.38 -18.82
CA ASP A 70 -73.22 10.17 -19.01
C ASP A 70 -72.94 11.63 -18.59
N ILE A 71 -73.16 12.55 -19.54
CA ILE A 71 -72.77 13.97 -19.62
C ILE A 71 -73.85 14.72 -20.45
N PRO A 72 -74.61 15.65 -19.88
CA PRO A 72 -75.62 16.44 -20.60
C PRO A 72 -74.99 17.30 -21.73
N PRO A 73 -75.70 17.55 -22.85
CA PRO A 73 -75.19 18.36 -23.96
C PRO A 73 -74.61 19.71 -23.56
N GLU A 74 -75.27 20.40 -22.63
CA GLU A 74 -74.91 21.71 -22.09
C GLU A 74 -73.59 21.72 -21.29
N ASN A 75 -73.05 20.57 -20.91
CA ASN A 75 -71.76 20.46 -20.20
C ASN A 75 -70.62 19.91 -21.08
N VAL A 76 -70.87 19.53 -22.34
CA VAL A 76 -69.87 18.84 -23.17
C VAL A 76 -68.63 19.70 -23.43
N GLU A 77 -68.81 21.00 -23.65
CA GLU A 77 -67.71 21.93 -23.93
C GLU A 77 -66.85 22.26 -22.69
N GLN A 78 -67.37 22.00 -21.49
CA GLN A 78 -66.71 22.28 -20.21
C GLN A 78 -65.86 21.10 -19.71
N VAL A 79 -65.99 19.92 -20.34
CA VAL A 79 -65.35 18.68 -19.87
C VAL A 79 -64.26 18.16 -20.79
N SER A 80 -63.26 17.51 -20.19
CA SER A 80 -62.13 16.87 -20.88
C SER A 80 -61.88 15.46 -20.35
N LEU A 81 -61.26 14.62 -21.19
CA LEU A 81 -60.87 13.24 -20.84
C LEU A 81 -59.36 13.12 -20.72
N SER A 82 -58.87 12.85 -19.51
CA SER A 82 -57.49 12.42 -19.29
C SER A 82 -57.39 10.90 -19.39
N ILE A 83 -56.66 10.42 -20.40
CA ILE A 83 -56.40 9.01 -20.67
C ILE A 83 -54.95 8.72 -20.24
N THR A 84 -54.74 7.73 -19.37
CA THR A 84 -53.42 7.34 -18.86
C THR A 84 -53.25 5.83 -18.95
N VAL A 85 -52.14 5.34 -19.52
CA VAL A 85 -51.73 3.93 -19.37
C VAL A 85 -51.07 3.79 -17.99
N MET A 86 -51.42 2.74 -17.25
CA MET A 86 -50.91 2.42 -15.93
C MET A 86 -50.47 0.96 -15.90
N ASP A 87 -49.49 0.63 -15.08
CA ASP A 87 -49.15 -0.77 -14.74
C ASP A 87 -49.92 -1.24 -13.49
N TYR A 88 -49.92 -2.55 -13.21
CA TYR A 88 -50.67 -3.16 -12.11
C TYR A 88 -49.83 -4.03 -11.16
N ASP A 89 -49.09 -3.38 -10.28
CA ASP A 89 -48.24 -4.02 -9.28
C ASP A 89 -49.02 -4.95 -8.34
N ARG A 90 -48.67 -6.25 -8.34
CA ARG A 90 -49.35 -7.28 -7.51
C ARG A 90 -48.70 -7.53 -6.15
N TYR A 91 -48.13 -6.51 -5.51
CA TYR A 91 -47.43 -6.62 -4.23
C TYR A 91 -48.24 -6.12 -3.02
N ARG A 92 -49.22 -6.94 -2.59
CA ARG A 92 -49.59 -7.06 -1.16
C ARG A 92 -49.00 -8.35 -0.64
N TYR A 93 -48.00 -8.29 0.24
CA TYR A 93 -47.32 -9.47 0.78
C TYR A 93 -47.43 -9.54 2.30
N THR A 94 -47.72 -10.75 2.80
CA THR A 94 -47.66 -11.11 4.23
C THR A 94 -46.80 -12.37 4.39
N VAL A 95 -45.51 -12.24 4.06
CA VAL A 95 -44.46 -13.27 4.14
C VAL A 95 -43.11 -12.57 4.46
N PRO A 96 -42.03 -13.24 4.91
CA PRO A 96 -41.46 -12.86 6.21
C PRO A 96 -40.35 -11.80 6.16
N ARG A 97 -40.37 -10.91 7.17
CA ARG A 97 -39.55 -9.70 7.34
C ARG A 97 -38.02 -9.89 7.46
N LYS A 98 -37.47 -11.10 7.31
CA LYS A 98 -36.04 -11.39 7.54
C LYS A 98 -35.15 -11.47 6.29
N ILE A 99 -35.72 -11.71 5.10
CA ILE A 99 -34.93 -11.89 3.87
C ILE A 99 -34.76 -10.56 3.13
N MET A 100 -35.85 -9.79 3.00
CA MET A 100 -35.87 -8.53 2.26
C MET A 100 -35.10 -7.40 2.96
N THR A 101 -34.98 -7.42 4.30
CA THR A 101 -34.11 -6.49 5.03
C THR A 101 -32.64 -6.72 4.67
N ARG A 102 -32.21 -7.99 4.59
CA ARG A 102 -30.81 -8.34 4.32
C ARG A 102 -30.36 -7.90 2.92
N GLN A 103 -31.15 -8.16 1.88
CA GLN A 103 -30.82 -7.68 0.53
C GLN A 103 -30.91 -6.14 0.42
N LEU A 104 -31.82 -5.50 1.15
CA LEU A 104 -31.90 -4.04 1.19
C LEU A 104 -30.72 -3.42 1.96
N GLU A 105 -30.26 -4.05 3.05
CA GLU A 105 -29.03 -3.70 3.78
C GLU A 105 -27.81 -3.87 2.88
N GLU A 106 -27.68 -5.00 2.19
CA GLU A 106 -26.56 -5.30 1.29
C GLU A 106 -26.51 -4.33 0.09
N LEU A 107 -27.65 -4.02 -0.55
CA LEU A 107 -27.73 -2.94 -1.55
C LEU A 107 -27.45 -1.55 -0.94
N THR A 108 -27.93 -1.25 0.27
CA THR A 108 -27.72 0.06 0.91
C THR A 108 -26.25 0.25 1.29
N THR A 109 -25.58 -0.79 1.79
CA THR A 109 -24.15 -0.80 2.09
C THR A 109 -23.33 -0.68 0.82
N ASN A 110 -23.63 -1.42 -0.24
CA ASN A 110 -22.86 -1.31 -1.49
C ASN A 110 -23.12 0.02 -2.21
N TYR A 111 -24.36 0.53 -2.20
CA TYR A 111 -24.68 1.90 -2.64
C TYR A 111 -23.92 2.95 -1.82
N THR A 112 -23.84 2.79 -0.50
CA THR A 112 -23.09 3.70 0.37
C THR A 112 -21.60 3.62 0.08
N ARG A 113 -21.02 2.43 -0.08
CA ARG A 113 -19.60 2.23 -0.43
C ARG A 113 -19.24 2.78 -1.81
N VAL A 114 -20.07 2.54 -2.82
CA VAL A 114 -19.87 3.11 -4.18
C VAL A 114 -20.08 4.62 -4.16
N ARG A 115 -21.05 5.13 -3.39
CA ARG A 115 -21.24 6.57 -3.16
C ARG A 115 -20.06 7.17 -2.39
N GLU A 116 -19.44 6.45 -1.46
CA GLU A 116 -18.24 6.87 -0.74
C GLU A 116 -16.99 6.82 -1.61
N GLN A 117 -16.80 5.81 -2.46
CA GLN A 117 -15.72 5.80 -3.46
C GLN A 117 -15.91 6.90 -4.51
N LEU A 118 -17.14 7.13 -4.99
CA LEU A 118 -17.46 8.28 -5.84
C LEU A 118 -17.27 9.60 -5.08
N ASN A 119 -17.59 9.68 -3.79
CA ASN A 119 -17.37 10.87 -2.99
C ASN A 119 -15.88 11.07 -2.69
N ILE A 120 -15.08 10.01 -2.50
CA ILE A 120 -13.63 10.06 -2.35
C ILE A 120 -12.99 10.50 -3.66
N ASN A 121 -13.38 9.94 -4.81
CA ASN A 121 -12.89 10.38 -6.12
C ASN A 121 -13.31 11.83 -6.41
N ASN A 122 -14.56 12.21 -6.12
CA ASN A 122 -14.99 13.62 -6.22
C ASN A 122 -14.34 14.53 -5.18
N ILE A 123 -13.94 14.04 -4.01
CA ILE A 123 -13.16 14.78 -3.00
C ILE A 123 -11.69 14.86 -3.40
N MET A 124 -11.13 13.88 -4.13
CA MET A 124 -9.77 13.92 -4.65
C MET A 124 -9.68 14.82 -5.88
N VAL A 125 -10.69 14.79 -6.77
CA VAL A 125 -10.85 15.76 -7.87
C VAL A 125 -11.09 17.15 -7.29
N ARG A 126 -12.07 17.34 -6.39
CA ARG A 126 -12.30 18.64 -5.74
C ARG A 126 -11.12 19.11 -4.90
N LYS A 127 -10.38 18.24 -4.19
CA LYS A 127 -9.15 18.65 -3.51
C LYS A 127 -8.03 18.96 -4.50
N SER A 128 -7.98 18.33 -5.67
CA SER A 128 -7.04 18.70 -6.74
C SER A 128 -7.41 20.06 -7.36
N GLU A 129 -8.70 20.33 -7.55
CA GLU A 129 -9.24 21.60 -8.04
C GLU A 129 -9.14 22.71 -7.00
N GLU A 130 -9.44 22.43 -5.72
CA GLU A 130 -9.24 23.31 -4.57
C GLU A 130 -7.74 23.55 -4.33
N LEU A 131 -6.87 22.55 -4.47
CA LEU A 131 -5.41 22.75 -4.33
C LEU A 131 -4.86 23.55 -5.52
N LYS A 132 -5.36 23.36 -6.74
CA LYS A 132 -5.05 24.20 -7.90
C LYS A 132 -5.60 25.62 -7.73
N ALA A 133 -6.84 25.78 -7.28
CA ALA A 133 -7.46 27.08 -7.05
C ALA A 133 -6.82 27.81 -5.86
N ASN A 134 -6.41 27.09 -4.81
CA ASN A 134 -5.69 27.63 -3.67
C ASN A 134 -4.22 27.90 -4.04
N TYR A 135 -3.58 27.11 -4.91
CA TYR A 135 -2.28 27.43 -5.49
C TYR A 135 -2.35 28.71 -6.34
N THR A 136 -3.34 28.83 -7.23
CA THR A 136 -3.58 30.05 -8.02
C THR A 136 -3.92 31.23 -7.12
N LYS A 137 -4.80 31.07 -6.13
CA LYS A 137 -5.17 32.12 -5.17
C LYS A 137 -4.03 32.50 -4.23
N VAL A 138 -3.17 31.57 -3.82
CA VAL A 138 -1.94 31.87 -3.07
C VAL A 138 -0.93 32.57 -3.97
N ARG A 139 -0.81 32.21 -5.25
CA ARG A 139 0.02 32.90 -6.24
C ARG A 139 -0.47 34.32 -6.54
N GLU A 140 -1.78 34.51 -6.64
CA GLU A 140 -2.44 35.83 -6.78
C GLU A 140 -2.34 36.64 -5.49
N GLN A 141 -2.46 36.01 -4.32
CA GLN A 141 -2.20 36.64 -3.04
C GLN A 141 -0.71 36.96 -2.86
N LEU A 142 0.20 36.19 -3.45
CA LEU A 142 1.64 36.47 -3.46
C LEU A 142 1.92 37.70 -4.32
N SER A 143 1.39 37.76 -5.55
CA SER A 143 1.53 38.94 -6.42
C SER A 143 0.81 40.17 -5.83
N PHE A 144 -0.30 39.97 -5.13
CA PHE A 144 -0.95 41.03 -4.35
C PHE A 144 -0.12 41.45 -3.13
N TYR A 145 0.58 40.55 -2.43
CA TYR A 145 1.49 40.92 -1.33
C TYR A 145 2.78 41.56 -1.82
N GLU A 146 3.26 41.20 -3.01
CA GLU A 146 4.38 41.83 -3.71
C GLU A 146 3.99 43.27 -4.14
N ALA A 147 2.76 43.46 -4.63
CA ALA A 147 2.20 44.79 -4.89
C ALA A 147 1.89 45.59 -3.60
N PHE A 148 1.34 44.95 -2.56
CA PHE A 148 0.96 45.59 -1.30
C PHE A 148 2.18 45.97 -0.45
N LYS A 149 3.30 45.25 -0.56
CA LYS A 149 4.61 45.68 -0.04
C LYS A 149 5.09 47.01 -0.62
N ALA A 150 4.62 47.42 -1.80
CA ALA A 150 4.88 48.76 -2.33
C ALA A 150 4.03 49.86 -1.65
N GLN A 151 2.98 49.50 -0.88
CA GLN A 151 2.02 50.44 -0.29
C GLN A 151 1.57 50.10 1.15
N SER A 152 2.48 49.71 2.05
CA SER A 152 2.40 50.17 3.46
C SER A 152 3.67 49.89 4.26
N LEU A 153 4.21 50.92 4.90
CA LEU A 153 5.06 50.81 6.09
C LEU A 153 4.72 51.94 7.05
N ASN A 154 4.55 51.59 8.33
CA ASN A 154 4.70 52.49 9.47
C ASN A 154 4.99 51.65 10.73
N CYS A 155 6.27 51.49 11.05
CA CYS A 155 6.77 51.06 12.36
C CYS A 155 8.18 51.64 12.54
N ASP A 156 8.69 51.70 13.76
CA ASP A 156 9.73 52.68 14.14
C ASP A 156 11.08 52.54 13.41
N MET A 157 11.43 53.61 12.69
CA MET A 157 12.62 53.72 11.84
C MET A 157 13.78 54.34 12.63
N THR A 158 14.76 53.55 13.07
CA THR A 158 16.00 54.13 13.63
C THR A 158 17.02 54.43 12.53
N SER A 159 17.30 55.71 12.32
CA SER A 159 18.34 56.20 11.41
C SER A 159 19.54 56.75 12.18
N THR A 160 20.73 56.65 11.60
CA THR A 160 21.98 57.07 12.24
C THR A 160 23.06 57.39 11.20
N THR A 161 23.93 58.35 11.45
CA THR A 161 24.96 58.79 10.52
C THR A 161 26.36 58.32 10.95
N PHE A 162 27.19 57.94 9.98
CA PHE A 162 28.59 57.60 10.21
C PHE A 162 29.44 57.95 8.98
N LYS A 163 30.52 58.71 9.18
CA LYS A 163 31.43 59.19 8.12
C LYS A 163 30.70 59.78 6.89
N GLY A 164 29.66 60.59 7.13
CA GLY A 164 28.87 61.25 6.08
C GLY A 164 27.83 60.37 5.37
N LYS A 165 27.84 59.05 5.58
CA LYS A 165 26.77 58.15 5.12
C LYS A 165 25.62 58.12 6.14
N LEU A 166 24.38 58.10 5.66
CA LEU A 166 23.18 57.84 6.46
C LEU A 166 22.87 56.34 6.42
N TYR A 167 22.60 55.75 7.57
CA TYR A 167 22.23 54.35 7.74
C TYR A 167 20.82 54.23 8.30
N PHE A 168 20.13 53.19 7.86
CA PHE A 168 18.79 52.82 8.30
C PHE A 168 18.77 51.31 8.55
N PHE A 169 18.16 50.90 9.66
CA PHE A 169 18.02 49.51 10.06
C PHE A 169 16.52 49.14 10.09
N SER A 170 16.11 48.31 9.13
CA SER A 170 14.78 47.71 9.09
C SER A 170 14.69 46.51 10.04
N CYS A 171 13.53 46.33 10.66
CA CYS A 171 13.15 45.13 11.42
C CYS A 171 12.33 44.12 10.58
N ASP A 172 12.02 44.46 9.31
CA ASP A 172 11.17 43.68 8.41
C ASP A 172 11.90 42.42 7.92
N LYS A 173 11.35 41.24 8.22
CA LYS A 173 11.95 39.95 7.84
C LYS A 173 11.64 39.58 6.38
N LEU A 174 12.27 40.34 5.48
CA LEU A 174 12.23 40.20 4.03
C LEU A 174 13.32 39.22 3.53
N ASN A 175 13.25 38.81 2.25
CA ASN A 175 14.38 38.19 1.55
C ASN A 175 15.28 39.27 0.91
N TRP A 176 16.50 38.93 0.47
CA TRP A 176 17.48 39.89 -0.05
C TRP A 176 16.93 40.76 -1.20
N LEU A 177 16.23 40.17 -2.18
CA LEU A 177 15.64 40.89 -3.31
C LEU A 177 14.57 41.89 -2.85
N CYS A 178 13.65 41.47 -1.96
CA CYS A 178 12.65 42.35 -1.37
C CYS A 178 13.30 43.46 -0.51
N SER A 179 14.35 43.15 0.26
CA SER A 179 15.08 44.16 1.05
C SER A 179 15.76 45.18 0.14
N ARG A 180 16.37 44.75 -0.98
CA ARG A 180 16.97 45.70 -1.94
C ARG A 180 15.92 46.59 -2.57
N ALA A 181 14.83 46.02 -3.09
CA ALA A 181 13.71 46.78 -3.67
C ALA A 181 13.11 47.78 -2.66
N PHE A 182 13.02 47.41 -1.38
CA PHE A 182 12.58 48.29 -0.31
C PHE A 182 13.58 49.43 0.00
N CYS A 183 14.88 49.15 0.06
CA CYS A 183 15.89 50.22 0.20
C CYS A 183 15.83 51.21 -0.98
N VAL A 184 15.71 50.70 -2.21
CA VAL A 184 15.59 51.51 -3.43
C VAL A 184 14.30 52.35 -3.42
N SER A 185 13.17 51.82 -2.97
CA SER A 185 11.92 52.60 -2.83
C SER A 185 11.98 53.69 -1.74
N LYS A 186 13.03 53.69 -0.90
CA LYS A 186 13.33 54.75 0.08
C LYS A 186 14.51 55.65 -0.34
N GLY A 187 14.99 55.56 -1.59
CA GLY A 187 16.09 56.38 -2.10
C GLY A 187 17.48 55.96 -1.59
N ALA A 188 17.62 54.71 -1.14
CA ALA A 188 18.86 54.12 -0.67
C ALA A 188 19.16 52.81 -1.44
N ASP A 189 20.20 52.08 -1.04
CA ASP A 189 20.42 50.68 -1.44
C ASP A 189 20.93 49.90 -0.22
N LEU A 190 21.00 48.57 -0.31
CA LEU A 190 21.56 47.74 0.74
C LEU A 190 23.03 48.10 1.01
N VAL A 191 23.43 48.07 2.29
CA VAL A 191 24.73 48.62 2.70
C VAL A 191 25.91 47.93 2.02
N THR A 192 26.71 48.72 1.29
CA THR A 192 28.04 48.34 0.81
C THR A 192 29.09 48.76 1.83
N ILE A 193 29.86 47.80 2.35
CA ILE A 193 30.83 48.00 3.42
C ILE A 193 32.24 48.10 2.82
N THR A 194 32.83 49.30 2.86
CA THR A 194 34.13 49.58 2.22
C THR A 194 35.29 49.76 3.19
N SER A 195 35.07 49.59 4.51
CA SER A 195 36.17 49.62 5.50
C SER A 195 35.89 48.83 6.78
N GLN A 196 36.95 48.36 7.43
CA GLN A 196 36.87 47.65 8.70
C GLN A 196 36.25 48.51 9.82
N THR A 197 36.45 49.85 9.81
CA THR A 197 35.84 50.76 10.78
C THR A 197 34.33 50.85 10.62
N GLU A 198 33.86 50.86 9.36
CA GLU A 198 32.44 50.90 9.00
C GLU A 198 31.75 49.59 9.39
N GLN A 199 32.39 48.44 9.14
CA GLN A 199 31.90 47.15 9.63
C GLN A 199 31.74 47.11 11.16
N ARG A 200 32.72 47.62 11.91
CA ARG A 200 32.65 47.70 13.38
C ARG A 200 31.52 48.63 13.86
N PHE A 201 31.31 49.76 13.17
CA PHE A 201 30.19 50.65 13.45
C PHE A 201 28.84 49.94 13.26
N LEU A 202 28.64 49.25 12.13
CA LEU A 202 27.39 48.53 11.84
C LEU A 202 27.12 47.42 12.87
N LEU A 203 28.14 46.64 13.23
CA LEU A 203 28.05 45.62 14.28
C LEU A 203 27.69 46.19 15.66
N SER A 204 27.95 47.48 15.93
CA SER A 204 27.52 48.14 17.18
C SER A 204 26.05 48.57 17.21
N LYS A 205 25.32 48.44 16.08
CA LYS A 205 23.92 48.86 15.92
C LYS A 205 22.96 47.70 15.66
N ILE A 206 23.46 46.64 15.02
CA ILE A 206 22.72 45.42 14.67
C ILE A 206 22.45 44.59 15.94
N LYS A 207 21.19 44.17 16.14
CA LYS A 207 20.76 43.31 17.28
C LYS A 207 20.24 41.93 16.88
N ASP A 208 19.84 41.77 15.62
CA ASP A 208 19.31 40.55 14.99
C ASP A 208 19.81 40.53 13.53
N TRP A 209 19.56 39.47 12.77
CA TRP A 209 20.10 39.31 11.41
C TRP A 209 19.52 40.35 10.43
N ASN A 210 20.39 41.19 9.86
CA ASN A 210 20.05 42.15 8.80
C ASN A 210 20.73 41.78 7.46
N TRP A 211 20.04 41.99 6.34
CA TRP A 211 20.63 41.89 5.00
C TRP A 211 21.59 43.05 4.71
N ILE A 212 22.64 42.76 3.93
CA ILE A 212 23.64 43.72 3.45
C ILE A 212 23.76 43.64 1.93
N GLY A 213 24.41 44.61 1.30
CA GLY A 213 24.48 44.74 -0.16
C GLY A 213 25.40 43.74 -0.86
N LEU A 214 25.84 42.68 -0.19
CA LEU A 214 26.71 41.66 -0.77
C LEU A 214 25.87 40.47 -1.28
N ASN A 215 26.13 40.02 -2.51
CA ASN A 215 25.40 38.92 -3.14
C ASN A 215 26.27 38.19 -4.19
N ASP A 216 25.86 37.00 -4.58
CA ASP A 216 26.47 36.19 -5.64
C ASP A 216 25.41 35.64 -6.63
N LEU A 217 24.31 36.38 -6.83
CA LEU A 217 23.12 35.96 -7.60
C LEU A 217 23.41 35.64 -9.08
N GLU A 218 24.42 36.29 -9.68
CA GLU A 218 24.80 36.06 -11.08
C GLU A 218 25.73 34.84 -11.24
N THR A 219 26.46 34.45 -10.20
CA THR A 219 27.42 33.33 -10.21
C THR A 219 27.76 32.93 -8.77
N GLU A 220 27.22 31.80 -8.31
CA GLU A 220 27.44 31.23 -6.96
C GLU A 220 28.93 31.24 -6.56
N GLY A 221 29.24 31.90 -5.44
CA GLY A 221 30.59 32.08 -4.92
C GLY A 221 31.38 33.28 -5.49
N HIS A 222 30.90 33.98 -6.52
CA HIS A 222 31.46 35.24 -6.98
C HIS A 222 30.73 36.42 -6.33
N TRP A 223 31.24 36.86 -5.17
CA TRP A 223 30.58 37.87 -4.36
C TRP A 223 30.82 39.31 -4.85
N VAL A 224 29.73 39.99 -5.17
CA VAL A 224 29.67 41.37 -5.66
C VAL A 224 28.78 42.22 -4.75
N TRP A 225 29.18 43.46 -4.51
CA TRP A 225 28.37 44.46 -3.82
C TRP A 225 27.32 45.09 -4.76
N VAL A 226 26.22 45.62 -4.22
CA VAL A 226 25.15 46.30 -5.00
C VAL A 226 25.61 47.48 -5.87
N ASN A 227 26.82 48.02 -5.63
CA ASN A 227 27.48 49.04 -6.44
C ASN A 227 28.41 48.45 -7.53
N ASN A 228 28.25 47.16 -7.87
CA ASN A 228 29.03 46.37 -8.82
C ASN A 228 30.53 46.24 -8.51
N GLN A 229 30.95 46.48 -7.26
CA GLN A 229 32.33 46.18 -6.83
C GLN A 229 32.45 44.72 -6.37
N THR A 230 33.35 43.95 -6.99
CA THR A 230 33.75 42.62 -6.48
C THR A 230 34.37 42.76 -5.09
N LEU A 231 34.12 41.78 -4.20
CA LEU A 231 34.62 41.78 -2.83
C LEU A 231 36.13 41.46 -2.77
N ASN A 232 36.96 42.50 -2.90
CA ASN A 232 38.39 42.33 -3.17
C ASN A 232 39.27 41.91 -1.97
N GLU A 233 38.91 42.19 -0.71
CA GLU A 233 39.61 41.61 0.46
C GLU A 233 38.65 41.16 1.57
N THR A 234 38.95 40.01 2.17
CA THR A 234 38.15 39.32 3.18
C THR A 234 39.04 38.57 4.18
N GLY A 235 38.49 38.23 5.34
CA GLY A 235 39.12 37.26 6.25
C GLY A 235 39.40 35.89 5.60
N VAL A 236 38.63 35.52 4.56
CA VAL A 236 38.82 34.28 3.78
C VAL A 236 40.16 34.32 3.02
N GLN A 237 40.54 35.46 2.45
CA GLN A 237 41.84 35.64 1.79
C GLN A 237 43.01 35.73 2.77
N SER A 238 42.78 36.26 3.98
CA SER A 238 43.78 36.24 5.06
C SER A 238 44.06 34.81 5.55
N ILE A 239 43.00 34.04 5.83
CA ILE A 239 43.10 32.61 6.21
C ILE A 239 43.68 31.78 5.07
N SER A 240 43.32 32.05 3.81
CA SER A 240 43.90 31.43 2.61
C SER A 240 45.42 31.63 2.52
N ARG A 241 45.92 32.84 2.78
CA ARG A 241 47.36 33.14 2.91
C ARG A 241 47.99 32.41 4.09
N MET A 242 47.35 32.45 5.27
CA MET A 242 47.87 31.87 6.50
C MET A 242 47.97 30.34 6.49
N LEU A 243 47.07 29.67 5.77
CA LEU A 243 47.02 28.21 5.63
C LEU A 243 47.57 27.68 4.28
N ASN A 244 48.03 28.58 3.40
CA ASN A 244 48.51 28.29 2.04
C ASN A 244 47.55 27.39 1.21
N VAL A 245 46.25 27.69 1.25
CA VAL A 245 45.20 26.99 0.48
C VAL A 245 44.34 27.96 -0.32
N PRO A 246 43.76 27.57 -1.46
CA PRO A 246 42.93 28.47 -2.28
C PRO A 246 41.76 29.10 -1.52
N VAL A 247 41.45 30.37 -1.84
CA VAL A 247 40.34 31.14 -1.24
C VAL A 247 39.00 30.39 -1.36
N SER A 248 38.79 29.71 -2.49
CA SER A 248 37.62 28.86 -2.74
C SER A 248 37.50 27.68 -1.77
N THR A 249 38.62 27.09 -1.34
CA THR A 249 38.66 26.03 -0.32
C THR A 249 38.22 26.55 1.04
N VAL A 250 38.75 27.70 1.47
CA VAL A 250 38.36 28.33 2.74
C VAL A 250 36.88 28.74 2.71
N GLY A 251 36.39 29.30 1.59
CA GLY A 251 34.97 29.60 1.39
C GLY A 251 34.05 28.37 1.40
N ALA A 252 34.53 27.22 0.89
CA ALA A 252 33.79 25.95 0.98
C ALA A 252 33.72 25.40 2.42
N ILE A 253 34.80 25.52 3.20
CA ILE A 253 34.84 25.15 4.62
C ILE A 253 33.85 26.01 5.43
N ILE A 254 33.85 27.32 5.21
CA ILE A 254 32.95 28.25 5.92
C ILE A 254 31.48 28.01 5.57
N ARG A 255 31.16 27.70 4.30
CA ARG A 255 29.78 27.30 3.90
C ARG A 255 29.33 26.02 4.60
N LYS A 256 30.14 24.94 4.55
CA LYS A 256 29.85 23.68 5.27
C LYS A 256 29.66 23.90 6.78
N TRP A 257 30.49 24.74 7.41
CA TRP A 257 30.34 25.02 8.84
C TRP A 257 29.05 25.77 9.16
N LYS A 258 28.63 26.75 8.34
CA LYS A 258 27.33 27.42 8.54
C LYS A 258 26.15 26.46 8.35
N GLU A 259 26.20 25.61 7.32
CA GLU A 259 25.14 24.68 6.95
C GLU A 259 24.98 23.50 7.94
N HIS A 260 26.07 23.08 8.59
CA HIS A 260 26.10 21.86 9.41
C HIS A 260 26.60 22.06 10.85
N GLN A 261 27.08 23.24 11.22
CA GLN A 261 27.65 23.61 12.53
C GLN A 261 28.93 22.86 12.95
N PHE A 262 29.50 22.01 12.09
CA PHE A 262 30.80 21.33 12.33
C PHE A 262 31.74 21.39 11.10
N THR A 263 33.05 21.52 11.35
CA THR A 263 34.11 21.40 10.32
C THR A 263 34.72 19.99 10.29
N ILE A 264 33.86 18.98 10.27
CA ILE A 264 34.28 17.60 9.93
C ILE A 264 34.04 17.39 8.44
N ASN A 265 34.91 16.63 7.78
CA ASN A 265 34.88 16.43 6.33
C ASN A 265 33.77 15.44 5.88
N ARG A 266 32.53 15.65 6.32
CA ARG A 266 31.38 14.81 5.95
C ARG A 266 31.08 14.93 4.44
N PRO A 267 30.66 13.83 3.79
CA PRO A 267 30.06 13.86 2.45
C PRO A 267 28.82 14.78 2.37
N ARG A 268 28.36 15.09 1.16
CA ARG A 268 27.09 15.81 0.96
C ARG A 268 25.90 14.99 1.46
N SER A 269 24.87 15.66 1.95
CA SER A 269 23.55 15.06 2.15
C SER A 269 23.03 14.49 0.81
N GLY A 270 22.52 13.26 0.82
CA GLY A 270 22.02 12.58 -0.38
C GLY A 270 21.99 11.06 -0.25
N ALA A 271 23.13 10.42 0.01
CA ALA A 271 23.24 8.97 0.17
C ALA A 271 24.56 8.55 0.85
N PRO A 272 24.66 7.35 1.46
CA PRO A 272 25.94 6.63 1.44
C PRO A 272 26.35 6.47 -0.04
N ARG A 273 27.65 6.51 -0.36
CA ARG A 273 28.05 6.38 -1.76
C ARG A 273 27.71 4.98 -2.29
N LYS A 274 26.60 4.86 -3.05
CA LYS A 274 26.60 4.09 -4.31
C LYS A 274 27.88 4.52 -5.01
N ILE A 275 28.88 3.64 -4.99
CA ILE A 275 30.19 3.94 -5.58
C ILE A 275 29.89 4.22 -7.07
N PRO A 276 30.42 5.29 -7.70
CA PRO A 276 30.09 5.59 -9.10
C PRO A 276 30.40 4.39 -9.98
N VAL A 277 29.73 4.14 -11.13
CA VAL A 277 30.03 2.93 -11.93
C VAL A 277 31.51 2.80 -12.30
N ARG A 278 32.19 3.91 -12.64
CA ARG A 278 33.66 3.94 -12.83
C ARG A 278 34.47 3.74 -11.54
N GLY A 279 33.89 4.05 -10.38
CA GLY A 279 34.40 3.77 -9.05
C GLY A 279 34.21 2.31 -8.64
N VAL A 280 33.06 1.68 -8.95
CA VAL A 280 32.80 0.24 -8.79
C VAL A 280 33.77 -0.50 -9.69
N GLN A 281 33.86 -0.13 -10.96
CA GLN A 281 34.87 -0.67 -11.88
C GLN A 281 36.31 -0.39 -11.42
N ARG A 282 36.58 0.69 -10.66
CA ARG A 282 37.91 0.91 -10.03
C ARG A 282 38.12 0.06 -8.77
N ILE A 283 37.09 -0.21 -7.97
CA ILE A 283 37.21 -1.04 -6.76
C ILE A 283 37.22 -2.52 -7.15
N ILE A 284 36.38 -2.96 -8.09
CA ILE A 284 36.46 -4.27 -8.74
C ILE A 284 37.82 -4.42 -9.43
N ARG A 285 38.29 -3.47 -10.26
CA ARG A 285 39.67 -3.55 -10.79
C ARG A 285 40.71 -3.60 -9.68
N ARG A 286 40.58 -2.81 -8.62
CA ARG A 286 41.53 -2.82 -7.50
C ARG A 286 41.49 -4.12 -6.70
N VAL A 287 40.35 -4.77 -6.55
CA VAL A 287 40.20 -6.10 -5.92
C VAL A 287 40.64 -7.22 -6.87
N LEU A 288 40.65 -7.00 -8.19
CA LEU A 288 41.20 -7.92 -9.19
C LEU A 288 42.69 -7.69 -9.52
N GLN A 289 43.27 -6.56 -9.09
CA GLN A 289 44.68 -6.18 -9.33
C GLN A 289 45.52 -6.17 -8.05
N GLU A 290 44.90 -5.79 -6.93
CA GLU A 290 45.37 -5.86 -5.54
C GLU A 290 44.32 -6.65 -4.72
N PRO A 291 44.07 -7.95 -5.02
CA PRO A 291 43.19 -8.77 -4.20
C PRO A 291 43.71 -8.80 -2.76
N ARG A 292 42.90 -8.28 -1.82
CA ARG A 292 43.21 -8.31 -0.37
C ARG A 292 43.43 -9.76 0.04
N THR A 293 44.67 -10.10 0.35
CA THR A 293 45.15 -11.48 0.24
C THR A 293 44.89 -12.33 1.48
N THR A 294 44.49 -11.73 2.60
CA THR A 294 44.31 -12.46 3.87
C THR A 294 43.03 -12.09 4.61
N GLN A 295 42.54 -13.05 5.40
CA GLN A 295 41.44 -12.84 6.35
C GLN A 295 41.78 -11.81 7.44
N ALA A 296 43.05 -11.71 7.83
CA ALA A 296 43.51 -10.80 8.88
C ALA A 296 43.35 -9.32 8.49
N GLU A 297 43.71 -8.94 7.26
CA GLU A 297 43.53 -7.57 6.75
C GLU A 297 42.06 -7.13 6.76
N LEU A 298 41.13 -8.05 6.48
CA LEU A 298 39.69 -7.79 6.54
C LEU A 298 39.18 -7.68 7.99
N GLN A 299 39.74 -8.46 8.92
CA GLN A 299 39.42 -8.38 10.34
C GLN A 299 39.96 -7.10 10.98
N GLU A 300 41.13 -6.61 10.58
CA GLU A 300 41.70 -5.34 11.06
C GLU A 300 40.90 -4.13 10.55
N ASP A 301 40.55 -4.10 9.26
CA ASP A 301 39.67 -3.07 8.69
C ASP A 301 38.32 -3.01 9.44
N LEU A 302 37.68 -4.17 9.67
CA LEU A 302 36.45 -4.28 10.47
C LEU A 302 36.66 -3.79 11.91
N ALA A 303 37.71 -4.28 12.60
CA ALA A 303 38.04 -3.86 13.95
C ALA A 303 38.36 -2.35 14.05
N SER A 304 38.73 -1.68 12.96
CA SER A 304 38.91 -0.23 12.91
C SER A 304 37.61 0.56 12.66
N ALA A 305 36.61 -0.07 12.04
CA ALA A 305 35.44 0.62 11.48
C ALA A 305 34.34 0.98 12.49
N ALA A 306 34.27 0.29 13.65
CA ALA A 306 33.27 0.54 14.68
C ALA A 306 33.81 0.37 16.12
N ARG A 307 33.08 0.90 17.10
CA ARG A 307 33.38 0.84 18.55
C ARG A 307 32.10 0.54 19.34
N LEU A 308 32.20 -0.24 20.40
CA LEU A 308 31.10 -0.42 21.37
C LEU A 308 30.98 0.81 22.28
N SER A 309 29.81 1.00 22.90
CA SER A 309 29.52 2.21 23.70
C SER A 309 30.48 2.40 24.90
N GLN A 310 30.95 1.30 25.49
CA GLN A 310 31.94 1.27 26.57
C GLN A 310 33.37 1.66 26.14
N ASP A 311 33.73 1.46 24.87
CA ASP A 311 35.08 1.68 24.35
C ASP A 311 35.25 3.08 23.72
N ASP A 312 34.15 3.67 23.25
CA ASP A 312 34.09 4.92 22.49
C ASP A 312 34.21 6.20 23.37
N LYS A 313 35.22 6.21 24.24
CA LYS A 313 35.40 7.19 25.33
C LYS A 313 35.46 8.65 24.86
N ASP A 314 36.06 8.90 23.70
CA ASP A 314 36.25 10.25 23.17
C ASP A 314 34.94 10.86 22.60
N PHE A 315 33.95 10.03 22.24
CA PHE A 315 32.73 10.47 21.55
C PHE A 315 31.43 10.18 22.29
N GLN A 316 31.46 9.65 23.53
CA GLN A 316 30.26 9.29 24.32
C GLN A 316 29.16 10.37 24.35
N VAL A 317 29.53 11.65 24.48
CA VAL A 317 28.58 12.78 24.47
C VAL A 317 27.90 12.91 23.09
N GLN A 318 28.66 12.84 22.01
CA GLN A 318 28.14 12.92 20.63
C GLN A 318 27.27 11.70 20.30
N ARG A 319 27.67 10.51 20.75
CA ARG A 319 26.94 9.25 20.59
C ARG A 319 25.58 9.29 21.32
N LYS A 320 25.56 9.75 22.57
CA LYS A 320 24.31 9.99 23.32
C LYS A 320 23.40 11.01 22.63
N VAL A 321 23.94 12.12 22.13
CA VAL A 321 23.16 13.14 21.40
C VAL A 321 22.60 12.58 20.09
N GLU A 322 23.33 11.69 19.39
CA GLU A 322 22.76 10.99 18.23
C GLU A 322 21.61 10.05 18.64
N LEU A 323 21.78 9.20 19.65
CA LEU A 323 20.71 8.30 20.12
C LEU A 323 19.46 9.08 20.55
N GLU A 324 19.63 10.16 21.32
CA GLU A 324 18.52 11.05 21.70
C GLU A 324 17.85 11.73 20.51
N PHE A 325 18.56 11.93 19.39
CA PHE A 325 17.98 12.46 18.14
C PHE A 325 17.27 11.35 17.35
N ARG A 326 17.85 10.15 17.26
CA ARG A 326 17.22 8.97 16.65
C ARG A 326 15.89 8.65 17.32
N GLN A 327 15.84 8.60 18.66
CA GLN A 327 14.61 8.34 19.45
C GLN A 327 13.53 9.41 19.30
N LYS A 328 13.87 10.66 18.94
CA LYS A 328 12.90 11.73 18.65
C LYS A 328 12.35 11.65 17.22
N LYS A 329 13.09 10.99 16.32
CA LYS A 329 12.89 10.93 14.87
C LYS A 329 12.23 9.62 14.41
N PHE A 330 12.56 8.52 15.08
CA PHE A 330 11.97 7.20 14.93
C PHE A 330 11.23 6.90 16.24
N ARG A 331 9.90 6.84 16.20
CA ARG A 331 9.05 6.56 17.36
C ARG A 331 8.11 5.39 17.02
N TRP A 332 7.63 4.70 18.04
CA TRP A 332 6.63 3.65 17.90
C TRP A 332 5.20 4.22 17.90
N ILE A 333 4.36 3.76 16.98
CA ILE A 333 2.91 3.88 17.04
C ILE A 333 2.28 2.49 17.17
N GLU A 334 1.14 2.42 17.87
CA GLU A 334 0.28 1.25 17.87
C GLU A 334 -0.70 1.37 16.72
N TRP A 335 -0.47 0.64 15.63
CA TRP A 335 -1.33 0.69 14.45
C TRP A 335 -2.71 0.07 14.70
N SER A 336 -2.75 -1.04 15.45
CA SER A 336 -3.97 -1.73 15.86
C SER A 336 -3.68 -2.61 17.09
N PRO A 337 -4.60 -2.74 18.07
CA PRO A 337 -4.39 -3.58 19.24
C PRO A 337 -4.03 -5.03 18.89
N GLY A 338 -3.01 -5.57 19.56
CA GLY A 338 -2.51 -6.94 19.35
C GLY A 338 -1.50 -7.10 18.21
N PHE A 339 -1.38 -6.13 17.29
CA PHE A 339 -0.33 -6.13 16.27
C PHE A 339 1.00 -5.62 16.85
N PRO A 340 2.16 -6.05 16.31
CA PRO A 340 3.43 -5.38 16.56
C PRO A 340 3.34 -3.88 16.26
N ARG A 341 4.06 -3.07 17.04
CA ARG A 341 4.15 -1.62 16.83
C ARG A 341 4.89 -1.32 15.52
N SER A 342 4.56 -0.18 14.92
CA SER A 342 5.17 0.29 13.67
C SER A 342 5.77 1.69 13.84
N ILE A 343 6.40 2.22 12.79
CA ILE A 343 6.95 3.57 12.79
C ILE A 343 5.84 4.63 12.79
N ASP A 344 5.95 5.59 13.70
CA ASP A 344 5.07 6.75 13.84
C ASP A 344 5.35 7.82 12.77
N ALA A 345 5.07 7.49 11.51
CA ALA A 345 5.22 8.38 10.36
C ALA A 345 4.30 7.97 9.21
N LYS A 346 3.74 8.94 8.49
CA LYS A 346 3.19 8.75 7.13
C LYS A 346 4.33 8.70 6.12
N GLU A 347 4.07 8.21 4.91
CA GLU A 347 5.05 8.10 3.80
C GLU A 347 5.93 9.35 3.59
N HIS A 348 5.30 10.54 3.57
CA HIS A 348 5.98 11.83 3.38
C HIS A 348 6.59 12.42 4.65
N GLU A 349 6.33 11.83 5.81
CA GLU A 349 6.91 12.18 7.11
C GLU A 349 8.11 11.28 7.45
N LEU A 350 8.30 10.17 6.72
CA LEU A 350 9.45 9.27 6.87
C LEU A 350 10.78 10.00 6.66
N PRO A 351 11.80 9.74 7.49
CA PRO A 351 13.18 10.13 7.20
C PRO A 351 13.67 9.65 5.84
N LYS A 352 14.43 10.49 5.12
CA LYS A 352 15.04 10.10 3.82
C LYS A 352 15.92 8.85 3.89
N GLU A 353 16.50 8.52 5.05
CA GLU A 353 17.27 7.29 5.27
C GLU A 353 16.42 6.02 5.45
N ALA A 354 15.09 6.16 5.48
CA ALA A 354 14.10 5.09 5.59
C ALA A 354 13.01 5.18 4.50
N GLN A 355 13.20 6.04 3.49
CA GLN A 355 12.41 6.09 2.27
C GLN A 355 13.11 5.27 1.18
N PHE A 356 12.35 4.80 0.18
CA PHE A 356 12.95 4.31 -1.07
C PHE A 356 13.78 5.41 -1.74
N ASP A 357 14.87 5.03 -2.41
CA ASP A 357 15.58 5.96 -3.29
C ASP A 357 14.75 6.28 -4.55
N GLU A 358 15.16 7.28 -5.32
CA GLU A 358 14.41 7.77 -6.48
C GLU A 358 14.26 6.71 -7.59
N GLU A 359 15.16 5.73 -7.62
CA GLU A 359 15.22 4.60 -8.55
C GLU A 359 14.17 3.54 -8.15
N LYS A 360 14.22 3.03 -6.90
CA LYS A 360 13.23 2.08 -6.36
C LYS A 360 11.82 2.68 -6.31
N GLN A 361 11.67 3.96 -5.97
CA GLN A 361 10.37 4.64 -5.98
C GLN A 361 9.82 4.89 -7.40
N SER A 362 10.68 4.92 -8.42
CA SER A 362 10.26 4.96 -9.83
C SER A 362 9.81 3.58 -10.29
N ASP A 363 10.63 2.55 -10.07
CA ASP A 363 10.36 1.16 -10.49
C ASP A 363 9.06 0.64 -9.87
N PHE A 364 8.83 0.85 -8.58
CA PHE A 364 7.58 0.49 -7.90
C PHE A 364 6.33 1.09 -8.56
N LYS A 365 6.41 2.35 -9.02
CA LYS A 365 5.31 3.04 -9.73
C LYS A 365 5.12 2.51 -11.15
N GLN A 366 6.21 2.22 -11.87
CA GLN A 366 6.12 1.64 -13.21
C GLN A 366 5.58 0.21 -13.17
N ASN A 367 6.01 -0.60 -12.19
CA ASN A 367 5.47 -1.93 -11.93
C ASN A 367 3.97 -1.87 -11.64
N SER A 368 3.53 -0.95 -10.75
CA SER A 368 2.10 -0.74 -10.47
C SER A 368 1.30 -0.37 -11.74
N LEU A 369 1.83 0.53 -12.58
CA LEU A 369 1.20 0.90 -13.87
C LEU A 369 1.24 -0.21 -14.93
N LYS A 370 2.19 -1.14 -14.84
CA LYS A 370 2.28 -2.32 -15.69
C LYS A 370 1.25 -3.36 -15.25
N ALA A 371 1.17 -3.68 -13.96
CA ALA A 371 0.20 -4.63 -13.40
C ALA A 371 -1.26 -4.28 -13.74
N ILE A 372 -1.62 -2.98 -13.74
CA ILE A 372 -2.94 -2.50 -14.16
C ILE A 372 -3.28 -2.92 -15.60
N LYS A 373 -2.29 -2.96 -16.50
CA LYS A 373 -2.47 -3.28 -17.93
C LYS A 373 -2.36 -4.76 -18.23
N GLU A 374 -1.44 -5.47 -17.58
CA GLU A 374 -1.22 -6.91 -17.81
C GLU A 374 -2.42 -7.74 -17.34
N PHE A 375 -3.17 -7.23 -16.35
CA PHE A 375 -4.31 -7.92 -15.71
C PHE A 375 -5.63 -7.14 -15.80
N ASP A 376 -5.77 -6.17 -16.72
CA ASP A 376 -7.03 -5.47 -17.00
C ASP A 376 -7.76 -4.88 -15.77
N LEU A 377 -7.04 -4.23 -14.86
CA LEU A 377 -7.65 -3.70 -13.61
C LEU A 377 -8.63 -2.54 -13.84
N ASP A 378 -8.69 -1.97 -15.03
CA ASP A 378 -9.68 -0.97 -15.44
C ASP A 378 -10.96 -1.56 -16.06
N LYS A 379 -10.95 -2.85 -16.47
CA LYS A 379 -12.15 -3.55 -16.96
C LYS A 379 -13.10 -3.87 -15.79
N THR A 380 -14.16 -3.06 -15.68
CA THR A 380 -15.18 -3.15 -14.62
C THR A 380 -16.47 -3.87 -15.03
N GLU A 381 -16.68 -4.11 -16.33
CA GLU A 381 -17.93 -4.65 -16.89
C GLU A 381 -18.24 -6.07 -16.40
N ASP A 382 -17.22 -6.93 -16.34
CA ASP A 382 -17.31 -8.34 -15.95
C ASP A 382 -16.77 -8.62 -14.52
N TYR A 383 -16.41 -7.57 -13.77
CA TYR A 383 -15.70 -7.67 -12.48
C TYR A 383 -16.37 -8.64 -11.48
N PHE A 384 -17.71 -8.62 -11.42
CA PHE A 384 -18.48 -9.45 -10.48
C PHE A 384 -18.77 -10.87 -10.99
N GLU A 385 -18.52 -11.17 -12.26
CA GLU A 385 -18.90 -12.42 -12.89
C GLU A 385 -18.05 -13.62 -12.43
N SER A 386 -18.67 -14.80 -12.42
CA SER A 386 -17.92 -16.06 -12.30
C SER A 386 -17.17 -16.35 -13.61
N TRP A 387 -16.03 -17.02 -13.49
CA TRP A 387 -15.45 -17.78 -14.60
C TRP A 387 -16.47 -18.82 -15.12
N LYS A 388 -16.40 -19.15 -16.42
CA LYS A 388 -17.31 -20.13 -17.05
C LYS A 388 -16.91 -21.57 -16.71
N ASP A 389 -15.61 -21.83 -16.76
CA ASP A 389 -14.93 -23.09 -16.48
C ASP A 389 -13.47 -22.76 -16.06
N ILE A 390 -12.59 -23.76 -16.01
CA ILE A 390 -11.18 -23.57 -15.63
C ILE A 390 -10.36 -22.92 -16.78
N ALA A 391 -10.65 -23.25 -18.04
CA ALA A 391 -9.92 -22.68 -19.19
C ALA A 391 -10.25 -21.20 -19.40
N ASP A 392 -11.47 -20.76 -19.06
CA ASP A 392 -11.85 -19.34 -19.07
C ASP A 392 -10.94 -18.47 -18.16
N ILE A 393 -10.27 -19.06 -17.16
CA ILE A 393 -9.32 -18.40 -16.24
C ILE A 393 -7.97 -18.13 -16.92
N GLU A 394 -7.55 -18.95 -17.90
CA GLU A 394 -6.27 -18.78 -18.62
C GLU A 394 -6.23 -17.42 -19.36
N ASN A 395 -7.39 -16.89 -19.76
CA ASN A 395 -7.53 -15.58 -20.40
C ASN A 395 -7.02 -14.41 -19.55
N ILE A 396 -6.79 -14.56 -18.23
CA ILE A 396 -6.15 -13.48 -17.43
C ILE A 396 -4.71 -13.22 -17.91
N PHE A 397 -4.06 -14.20 -18.53
CA PHE A 397 -2.68 -14.11 -18.99
C PHE A 397 -2.56 -13.69 -20.47
N GLU A 398 -3.65 -13.31 -21.16
CA GLU A 398 -3.61 -12.91 -22.59
C GLU A 398 -2.56 -11.81 -22.88
N HIS A 399 -2.27 -10.96 -21.90
CA HIS A 399 -1.32 -9.85 -22.02
C HIS A 399 0.02 -10.09 -21.29
N CYS A 400 0.18 -11.22 -20.60
CA CYS A 400 1.35 -11.50 -19.75
C CYS A 400 2.18 -12.68 -20.28
N SER A 401 3.50 -12.51 -20.41
CA SER A 401 4.39 -13.56 -20.90
C SER A 401 4.78 -14.53 -19.78
N ILE A 402 4.19 -15.72 -19.78
CA ILE A 402 4.40 -16.78 -18.77
C ILE A 402 5.18 -18.00 -19.29
N ASN A 403 5.61 -18.00 -20.56
CA ASN A 403 6.24 -19.17 -21.18
C ASN A 403 7.64 -19.45 -20.60
N ASN A 404 7.90 -20.72 -20.26
CA ASN A 404 9.09 -21.23 -19.55
C ASN A 404 9.23 -20.69 -18.11
N THR A 405 8.12 -20.39 -17.44
CA THR A 405 8.10 -19.99 -16.01
C THR A 405 7.71 -21.16 -15.09
N LEU A 406 7.88 -20.98 -13.78
CA LEU A 406 7.36 -21.94 -12.80
C LEU A 406 5.82 -21.89 -12.76
N LEU A 407 5.21 -20.71 -12.97
CA LEU A 407 3.76 -20.57 -13.15
C LEU A 407 3.20 -21.49 -14.25
N GLU A 408 3.86 -21.61 -15.40
CA GLU A 408 3.41 -22.51 -16.49
C GLU A 408 3.36 -23.97 -16.04
N ASN A 409 4.39 -24.43 -15.31
CA ASN A 409 4.40 -25.78 -14.73
C ASN A 409 3.29 -25.96 -13.67
N VAL A 410 3.04 -24.95 -12.83
CA VAL A 410 1.94 -24.95 -11.86
C VAL A 410 0.58 -25.02 -12.57
N MET A 411 0.38 -24.28 -13.67
CA MET A 411 -0.86 -24.33 -14.46
C MET A 411 -1.10 -25.70 -15.10
N GLN A 412 -0.06 -26.44 -15.46
CA GLN A 412 -0.16 -27.81 -15.96
C GLN A 412 -0.47 -28.84 -14.87
N ASP A 413 0.14 -28.68 -13.67
CA ASP A 413 0.21 -29.75 -12.67
C ASP A 413 -0.61 -29.52 -11.38
N TRP A 414 -1.24 -28.35 -11.18
CA TRP A 414 -2.03 -28.01 -9.96
C TRP A 414 -3.10 -29.03 -9.55
N ASN A 415 -3.60 -29.83 -10.49
CA ASN A 415 -4.64 -30.83 -10.26
C ASN A 415 -4.08 -32.23 -9.88
N LYS A 416 -2.77 -32.35 -9.69
CA LYS A 416 -2.10 -33.57 -9.23
C LYS A 416 -1.88 -33.53 -7.71
N ASP A 417 -2.19 -34.63 -7.04
CA ASP A 417 -2.03 -34.77 -5.59
C ASP A 417 -0.57 -34.58 -5.12
N ASP A 418 0.42 -35.03 -5.91
CA ASP A 418 1.83 -34.83 -5.58
C ASP A 418 2.29 -33.38 -5.73
N MET A 419 1.75 -32.64 -6.70
CA MET A 419 1.99 -31.20 -6.85
C MET A 419 1.32 -30.36 -5.76
N PHE A 420 0.13 -30.77 -5.28
CA PHE A 420 -0.50 -30.19 -4.10
C PHE A 420 0.34 -30.43 -2.83
N GLY A 421 0.82 -31.67 -2.63
CA GLY A 421 1.67 -32.00 -1.49
C GLY A 421 3.06 -31.35 -1.53
N TYR A 422 3.68 -31.25 -2.71
CA TYR A 422 4.98 -30.60 -2.94
C TYR A 422 5.00 -29.14 -2.50
N GLN A 423 3.89 -28.42 -2.70
CA GLN A 423 3.77 -27.00 -2.35
C GLN A 423 3.83 -26.72 -0.84
N PHE A 424 3.51 -27.70 0.01
CA PHE A 424 3.72 -27.56 1.45
C PHE A 424 5.19 -27.65 1.87
N LEU A 425 6.07 -28.23 1.02
CA LEU A 425 7.51 -28.22 1.23
C LEU A 425 8.18 -27.02 0.55
N ASN A 426 7.76 -26.70 -0.68
CA ASN A 426 8.54 -25.84 -1.59
C ASN A 426 7.74 -24.68 -2.22
N GLY A 427 6.46 -24.50 -1.85
CA GLY A 427 5.66 -23.33 -2.18
C GLY A 427 5.82 -22.18 -1.19
N CYS A 428 5.09 -21.07 -1.36
CA CYS A 428 5.24 -19.87 -0.52
C CYS A 428 4.70 -19.96 0.92
N ASN A 429 4.27 -21.13 1.42
CA ASN A 429 3.97 -21.35 2.84
C ASN A 429 4.55 -22.67 3.39
N PRO A 430 5.89 -22.82 3.42
CA PRO A 430 6.55 -24.07 3.79
C PRO A 430 6.59 -24.33 5.30
N ALA A 431 6.13 -23.36 6.11
CA ALA A 431 6.26 -23.35 7.57
C ALA A 431 5.17 -24.14 8.33
N MET A 432 4.17 -24.70 7.63
CA MET A 432 2.98 -25.29 8.27
C MET A 432 2.91 -26.83 8.28
N ILE A 433 3.57 -27.54 7.36
CA ILE A 433 3.56 -29.03 7.27
C ILE A 433 4.40 -29.69 8.35
N SER A 434 3.89 -30.72 9.01
CA SER A 434 4.51 -31.30 10.20
C SER A 434 4.77 -32.78 10.08
N LYS A 435 5.81 -33.38 10.68
CA LYS A 435 5.81 -34.85 10.88
C LYS A 435 4.74 -35.21 11.92
N CYS A 436 3.92 -36.22 11.63
CA CYS A 436 2.85 -36.68 12.50
C CYS A 436 3.20 -38.06 13.06
N MET A 437 3.46 -38.15 14.38
CA MET A 437 3.72 -39.42 15.07
C MET A 437 2.45 -40.01 15.73
N GLN A 438 1.43 -39.17 15.92
CA GLN A 438 0.13 -39.52 16.49
C GLN A 438 -0.91 -38.54 15.92
N LEU A 439 -2.08 -39.05 15.52
CA LEU A 439 -3.20 -38.21 15.08
C LEU A 439 -3.79 -37.42 16.27
N PRO A 440 -4.10 -36.11 16.12
CA PRO A 440 -4.86 -35.37 17.12
C PRO A 440 -6.29 -35.93 17.27
N ASP A 441 -6.80 -36.07 18.51
CA ASP A 441 -8.18 -36.57 18.80
C ASP A 441 -9.29 -35.85 18.01
N LYS A 442 -9.00 -34.59 17.73
CA LYS A 442 -9.78 -33.58 16.99
C LYS A 442 -9.87 -33.86 15.47
N PHE A 443 -9.08 -34.80 14.95
CA PHE A 443 -9.02 -35.25 13.56
C PHE A 443 -9.00 -36.79 13.46
N PRO A 444 -10.17 -37.46 13.60
CA PRO A 444 -10.28 -38.91 13.74
C PRO A 444 -10.23 -39.63 12.37
N VAL A 445 -9.09 -39.53 11.68
CA VAL A 445 -8.78 -40.34 10.49
C VAL A 445 -8.58 -41.79 10.92
N THR A 446 -9.24 -42.74 10.26
CA THR A 446 -9.01 -44.17 10.47
C THR A 446 -8.22 -44.77 9.31
N HIS A 447 -7.67 -45.98 9.48
CA HIS A 447 -6.87 -46.64 8.46
C HIS A 447 -7.67 -46.86 7.16
N GLU A 448 -8.93 -47.26 7.30
CA GLU A 448 -9.88 -47.55 6.21
C GLU A 448 -10.25 -46.29 5.39
N MET A 449 -9.98 -45.09 5.92
CA MET A 449 -10.17 -43.83 5.18
C MET A 449 -9.01 -43.54 4.21
N VAL A 450 -7.84 -44.15 4.41
CA VAL A 450 -6.59 -43.80 3.72
C VAL A 450 -5.83 -45.02 3.15
N GLU A 451 -6.32 -46.24 3.37
CA GLU A 451 -5.67 -47.49 2.93
C GLU A 451 -5.31 -47.49 1.44
N GLY A 452 -6.19 -46.96 0.58
CA GLY A 452 -5.97 -46.84 -0.87
C GLY A 452 -4.86 -45.85 -1.27
N SER A 453 -4.32 -45.07 -0.34
CA SER A 453 -3.21 -44.14 -0.54
C SER A 453 -1.89 -44.62 0.08
N LEU A 454 -1.89 -45.66 0.94
CA LEU A 454 -0.71 -46.17 1.64
C LEU A 454 0.04 -47.21 0.79
N THR A 455 0.73 -46.72 -0.24
CA THR A 455 1.43 -47.50 -1.28
C THR A 455 2.45 -48.54 -0.77
N ARG A 456 3.01 -48.35 0.43
CA ARG A 456 3.98 -49.28 1.05
C ARG A 456 3.34 -50.56 1.62
N GLY A 457 2.01 -50.63 1.71
CA GLY A 457 1.29 -51.80 2.25
C GLY A 457 1.27 -51.92 3.78
N HIS A 458 1.70 -50.88 4.50
CA HIS A 458 1.58 -50.78 5.95
C HIS A 458 0.24 -50.18 6.38
N THR A 459 -0.13 -50.38 7.65
CA THR A 459 -1.25 -49.66 8.27
C THR A 459 -0.89 -48.19 8.55
N LEU A 460 -1.92 -47.34 8.71
CA LEU A 460 -1.72 -45.93 9.10
C LEU A 460 -0.93 -45.78 10.41
N GLN A 461 -1.09 -46.71 11.36
CA GLN A 461 -0.38 -46.67 12.65
C GLN A 461 1.12 -46.99 12.50
N GLU A 462 1.48 -47.86 11.57
CA GLU A 462 2.89 -48.17 11.24
C GLU A 462 3.54 -47.01 10.47
N GLU A 463 2.83 -46.35 9.55
CA GLU A 463 3.37 -45.19 8.81
C GLU A 463 3.53 -43.94 9.69
N LEU A 464 2.64 -43.74 10.67
CA LEU A 464 2.81 -42.74 11.74
C LEU A 464 4.09 -43.02 12.54
N GLN A 465 4.32 -44.28 12.95
CA GLN A 465 5.52 -44.67 13.71
C GLN A 465 6.80 -44.62 12.88
N ALA A 466 6.72 -44.90 11.58
CA ALA A 466 7.84 -44.77 10.63
C ALA A 466 8.16 -43.30 10.27
N GLY A 467 7.34 -42.33 10.68
CA GLY A 467 7.55 -40.91 10.37
C GLY A 467 7.34 -40.56 8.89
N ASN A 468 6.52 -41.34 8.18
CA ASN A 468 6.15 -41.09 6.78
C ASN A 468 4.83 -40.32 6.64
N ILE A 469 4.08 -40.13 7.73
CA ILE A 469 2.86 -39.32 7.78
C ILE A 469 3.18 -37.91 8.25
N TYR A 470 2.52 -36.93 7.62
CA TYR A 470 2.69 -35.51 7.84
C TYR A 470 1.34 -34.81 8.05
N ILE A 471 1.32 -33.65 8.71
CA ILE A 471 0.11 -32.93 9.12
C ILE A 471 0.30 -31.40 9.02
N VAL A 472 -0.31 -30.76 8.03
CA VAL A 472 -0.45 -29.29 7.94
C VAL A 472 -1.61 -28.87 8.81
N ASP A 473 -1.58 -27.70 9.47
CA ASP A 473 -2.75 -27.21 10.21
C ASP A 473 -2.92 -25.69 10.32
N PHE A 474 -4.14 -25.24 10.06
CA PHE A 474 -4.60 -23.86 10.10
C PHE A 474 -5.52 -23.48 11.30
N GLU A 475 -5.43 -24.12 12.48
CA GLU A 475 -6.17 -23.75 13.74
C GLU A 475 -6.34 -22.24 13.98
N ILE A 476 -5.33 -21.46 13.61
CA ILE A 476 -5.25 -19.99 13.73
C ILE A 476 -6.32 -19.23 12.92
N LEU A 477 -6.93 -19.85 11.89
CA LEU A 477 -7.96 -19.24 11.04
C LEU A 477 -9.38 -19.43 11.58
N LYS A 478 -9.57 -20.29 12.57
CA LYS A 478 -10.89 -20.78 13.04
C LYS A 478 -11.83 -19.68 13.57
N GLU A 479 -11.27 -18.61 14.13
CA GLU A 479 -12.01 -17.45 14.65
C GLU A 479 -11.84 -16.19 13.77
N VAL A 480 -11.14 -16.30 12.64
CA VAL A 480 -10.91 -15.17 11.72
C VAL A 480 -12.19 -14.92 10.89
N PRO A 481 -12.83 -13.74 11.01
CA PRO A 481 -14.04 -13.44 10.25
C PRO A 481 -13.72 -13.26 8.77
N ALA A 482 -14.54 -13.85 7.90
CA ALA A 482 -14.44 -13.60 6.46
C ALA A 482 -14.78 -12.15 6.12
N VAL A 483 -14.10 -11.59 5.11
CA VAL A 483 -14.17 -10.17 4.71
C VAL A 483 -15.58 -9.71 4.33
N SER A 484 -16.46 -10.61 3.90
CA SER A 484 -17.89 -10.35 3.73
C SER A 484 -18.72 -11.61 4.00
N LYS A 485 -20.04 -11.46 4.14
CA LYS A 485 -21.01 -12.57 4.28
C LYS A 485 -21.11 -13.48 3.03
N GLU A 486 -20.44 -13.10 1.94
CA GLU A 486 -20.39 -13.80 0.64
C GLU A 486 -19.04 -14.48 0.41
N ARG A 487 -18.05 -14.22 1.28
CA ARG A 487 -16.74 -14.86 1.26
C ARG A 487 -16.66 -15.88 2.40
N TYR A 488 -15.91 -16.95 2.15
CA TYR A 488 -15.75 -18.06 3.08
C TYR A 488 -14.26 -18.33 3.28
N LEU A 489 -13.89 -18.45 4.55
CA LEU A 489 -12.59 -18.90 5.03
C LEU A 489 -12.79 -20.23 5.77
N THR A 490 -11.77 -21.08 5.80
CA THR A 490 -11.78 -22.32 6.58
C THR A 490 -10.48 -22.45 7.36
N ALA A 491 -10.54 -23.21 8.44
CA ALA A 491 -9.37 -23.76 9.10
C ALA A 491 -9.39 -25.29 8.83
N PRO A 492 -8.46 -25.80 8.01
CA PRO A 492 -8.29 -27.25 7.84
C PRO A 492 -6.94 -27.77 8.36
N ILE A 493 -6.86 -29.10 8.55
CA ILE A 493 -5.61 -29.86 8.41
C ILE A 493 -5.50 -30.32 6.96
N CYS A 494 -4.28 -30.58 6.48
CA CYS A 494 -4.06 -31.66 5.52
C CYS A 494 -3.16 -32.73 6.13
N LEU A 495 -3.61 -33.99 6.19
CA LEU A 495 -2.75 -35.15 6.43
C LEU A 495 -2.11 -35.52 5.10
N LEU A 496 -0.78 -35.64 5.08
CA LEU A 496 -0.03 -36.05 3.91
C LEU A 496 0.77 -37.32 4.21
N TYR A 497 1.11 -38.06 3.17
CA TYR A 497 1.91 -39.28 3.25
C TYR A 497 3.07 -39.21 2.26
N LYS A 498 4.24 -39.66 2.71
CA LYS A 498 5.46 -39.77 1.92
C LYS A 498 5.59 -41.18 1.34
N ASN A 499 5.26 -41.32 0.07
CA ASN A 499 5.37 -42.60 -0.65
C ASN A 499 6.83 -43.06 -0.85
N GLU A 500 7.03 -44.20 -1.47
CA GLU A 500 8.33 -44.79 -1.85
C GLU A 500 9.10 -44.01 -2.93
N LEU A 501 8.48 -43.01 -3.56
CA LEU A 501 9.12 -42.11 -4.51
C LEU A 501 9.52 -40.76 -3.88
N ASP A 502 9.36 -40.61 -2.56
CA ASP A 502 9.50 -39.36 -1.81
C ASP A 502 8.67 -38.22 -2.43
N GLN A 503 7.44 -38.51 -2.86
CA GLN A 503 6.39 -37.52 -3.10
C GLN A 503 5.56 -37.36 -1.82
N MET A 504 5.16 -36.13 -1.51
CA MET A 504 4.12 -35.88 -0.50
C MET A 504 2.76 -35.94 -1.18
N LEU A 505 1.86 -36.77 -0.68
CA LEU A 505 0.50 -36.94 -1.21
C LEU A 505 -0.52 -36.56 -0.12
N PRO A 506 -1.53 -35.70 -0.37
CA PRO A 506 -2.65 -35.51 0.53
C PRO A 506 -3.45 -36.82 0.68
N ILE A 507 -3.82 -37.16 1.92
CA ILE A 507 -4.61 -38.37 2.22
C ILE A 507 -5.87 -38.09 3.07
N ALA A 508 -5.92 -37.00 3.85
CA ALA A 508 -7.12 -36.57 4.58
C ALA A 508 -7.09 -35.05 4.89
N ILE A 509 -8.24 -34.41 5.14
CA ILE A 509 -8.34 -32.94 5.37
C ILE A 509 -9.42 -32.59 6.42
N GLN A 510 -9.04 -32.15 7.64
CA GLN A 510 -9.93 -31.60 8.71
C GLN A 510 -9.14 -31.04 9.94
N ASP A 511 -9.31 -29.75 10.25
CA ASP A 511 -8.70 -28.88 11.30
C ASP A 511 -7.94 -29.49 12.54
N ILE A 512 -6.80 -28.84 12.94
CA ILE A 512 -6.03 -28.79 14.24
C ILE A 512 -5.11 -29.98 14.73
N LYS A 513 -3.76 -30.01 15.06
CA LYS A 513 -2.49 -29.18 14.93
C LYS A 513 -1.11 -29.88 15.37
N ALA A 514 0.10 -29.54 14.82
CA ALA A 514 1.51 -29.43 15.42
C ALA A 514 2.78 -30.12 14.74
N ARG A 515 4.03 -29.52 14.80
CA ARG A 515 5.30 -29.96 14.07
C ARG A 515 6.63 -30.30 14.81
N GLY A 516 7.36 -31.27 14.20
CA GLY A 516 8.85 -31.37 14.03
C GLY A 516 9.15 -31.91 12.60
N MET A 517 10.28 -31.59 11.96
CA MET A 517 10.44 -31.65 10.48
C MET A 517 11.86 -31.97 9.92
N GLU A 518 12.70 -32.65 10.68
CA GLU A 518 14.16 -32.66 10.45
C GLU A 518 14.56 -33.53 9.23
N ASP A 519 14.03 -34.75 9.11
CA ASP A 519 14.52 -35.79 8.16
C ASP A 519 13.78 -35.86 6.80
N VAL A 520 12.96 -34.86 6.47
CA VAL A 520 12.06 -34.93 5.30
C VAL A 520 12.81 -34.79 3.96
N PRO A 521 12.80 -35.76 3.03
CA PRO A 521 13.49 -35.61 1.75
C PRO A 521 12.80 -34.58 0.84
N LYS A 522 13.57 -33.98 -0.08
CA LYS A 522 13.11 -32.98 -1.08
C LYS A 522 12.44 -31.73 -0.49
N TYR A 523 12.79 -31.38 0.74
CA TYR A 523 12.34 -30.17 1.42
C TYR A 523 13.35 -29.03 1.19
N TYR A 524 13.47 -28.59 -0.07
CA TYR A 524 14.54 -27.67 -0.50
C TYR A 524 14.53 -26.34 0.29
N TYR A 525 13.34 -25.87 0.71
CA TYR A 525 13.22 -24.74 1.64
C TYR A 525 14.01 -24.94 2.95
N ARG A 526 13.99 -26.14 3.54
CA ARG A 526 14.82 -26.47 4.70
C ARG A 526 16.29 -26.56 4.28
N ASP A 527 16.59 -27.26 3.20
CA ASP A 527 17.97 -27.58 2.84
C ASP A 527 18.78 -26.33 2.46
N ASP A 528 18.27 -25.53 1.53
CA ASP A 528 18.85 -24.23 1.15
C ASP A 528 18.77 -23.24 2.32
N GLY A 529 17.65 -23.25 3.06
CA GLY A 529 17.44 -22.40 4.22
C GLY A 529 18.45 -22.65 5.35
N MET A 530 18.78 -23.90 5.64
CA MET A 530 19.80 -24.29 6.62
C MET A 530 21.21 -23.92 6.14
N MET A 531 21.53 -24.15 4.86
CA MET A 531 22.82 -23.72 4.30
C MET A 531 23.02 -22.19 4.38
N ILE A 532 21.97 -21.41 4.10
CA ILE A 532 21.99 -19.95 4.21
C ILE A 532 22.03 -19.51 5.69
N TRP A 533 21.29 -20.19 6.58
CA TRP A 533 21.32 -19.94 8.01
C TRP A 533 22.72 -20.17 8.61
N GLU A 534 23.38 -21.27 8.27
CA GLU A 534 24.74 -21.59 8.73
C GLU A 534 25.75 -20.56 8.21
N ALA A 535 25.63 -20.12 6.95
CA ALA A 535 26.47 -19.08 6.38
C ALA A 535 26.30 -17.73 7.10
N ILE A 536 25.05 -17.30 7.36
CA ILE A 536 24.75 -16.08 8.12
C ILE A 536 25.23 -16.21 9.56
N ASN A 537 24.97 -17.34 10.22
CA ASN A 537 25.38 -17.58 11.60
C ASN A 537 26.91 -17.54 11.76
N SER A 538 27.64 -18.18 10.85
CA SER A 538 29.10 -18.17 10.83
C SER A 538 29.66 -16.76 10.59
N PHE A 539 29.08 -15.99 9.66
CA PHE A 539 29.44 -14.59 9.43
C PHE A 539 29.16 -13.71 10.65
N VAL A 540 27.95 -13.78 11.23
CA VAL A 540 27.57 -13.04 12.44
C VAL A 540 28.46 -13.44 13.62
N SER A 541 28.79 -14.73 13.77
CA SER A 541 29.72 -15.22 14.79
C SER A 541 31.12 -14.62 14.62
N ALA A 542 31.64 -14.54 13.39
CA ALA A 542 32.92 -13.89 13.12
C ALA A 542 32.89 -12.38 13.43
N VAL A 543 31.81 -11.67 13.05
CA VAL A 543 31.64 -10.23 13.34
C VAL A 543 31.49 -9.96 14.84
N VAL A 544 30.69 -10.74 15.56
CA VAL A 544 30.54 -10.61 17.02
C VAL A 544 31.87 -10.87 17.73
N LYS A 545 32.66 -11.86 17.29
CA LYS A 545 33.99 -12.15 17.86
C LYS A 545 35.02 -11.04 17.65
N ILE A 546 34.87 -10.16 16.66
CA ILE A 546 35.77 -9.01 16.44
C ILE A 546 35.55 -7.93 17.50
N TYR A 547 34.31 -7.66 17.90
CA TYR A 547 33.97 -6.57 18.83
C TYR A 547 33.76 -7.02 20.28
N TYR A 548 33.19 -8.22 20.50
CA TYR A 548 32.84 -8.72 21.83
C TYR A 548 33.86 -9.77 22.30
N GLY A 549 34.89 -9.30 23.02
CA GLY A 549 35.93 -10.16 23.60
C GLY A 549 35.40 -11.18 24.61
N SER A 550 34.31 -10.86 25.33
CA SER A 550 33.65 -11.75 26.29
C SER A 550 32.14 -11.48 26.40
N ASP A 551 31.46 -12.28 27.21
CA ASP A 551 30.02 -12.16 27.46
C ASP A 551 29.69 -10.94 28.33
N GLU A 552 30.59 -10.54 29.22
CA GLU A 552 30.47 -9.30 30.00
C GLU A 552 30.43 -8.08 29.08
N ALA A 553 31.12 -8.09 27.94
CA ALA A 553 31.05 -7.00 26.96
C ALA A 553 29.65 -6.88 26.32
N VAL A 554 28.95 -8.01 26.12
CA VAL A 554 27.54 -8.02 25.65
C VAL A 554 26.61 -7.51 26.75
N GLN A 555 26.88 -7.83 28.01
CA GLN A 555 26.08 -7.38 29.16
C GLN A 555 26.30 -5.89 29.50
N GLN A 556 27.49 -5.36 29.23
CA GLN A 556 27.87 -3.96 29.49
C GLN A 556 27.49 -3.00 28.37
N ASP A 557 27.38 -3.45 27.11
CA ASP A 557 26.95 -2.56 26.03
C ASP A 557 25.49 -2.13 26.18
N VAL A 558 25.29 -0.89 26.62
CA VAL A 558 23.96 -0.33 26.87
C VAL A 558 23.13 -0.16 25.60
N GLU A 559 23.76 -0.14 24.42
CA GLU A 559 23.09 0.05 23.13
C GLU A 559 22.45 -1.23 22.63
N ILE A 560 23.16 -2.37 22.60
CA ILE A 560 22.54 -3.66 22.24
C ILE A 560 21.48 -4.09 23.26
N GLN A 561 21.71 -3.83 24.55
CA GLN A 561 20.71 -4.08 25.61
C GLN A 561 19.52 -3.11 25.52
N GLY A 562 19.69 -1.94 24.92
CA GLY A 562 18.61 -1.00 24.59
C GLY A 562 17.78 -1.50 23.40
N PHE A 563 18.45 -1.85 22.30
CA PHE A 563 17.84 -2.38 21.07
C PHE A 563 16.95 -3.60 21.35
N VAL A 564 17.45 -4.59 22.09
CA VAL A 564 16.71 -5.82 22.43
C VAL A 564 15.44 -5.51 23.23
N LYS A 565 15.49 -4.56 24.16
CA LYS A 565 14.31 -4.09 24.92
C LYS A 565 13.32 -3.33 24.06
N ASP A 566 13.80 -2.52 23.12
CA ASP A 566 12.97 -1.71 22.23
C ASP A 566 12.24 -2.60 21.20
N VAL A 567 12.90 -3.64 20.68
CA VAL A 567 12.25 -4.69 19.88
C VAL A 567 11.24 -5.48 20.72
N ALA A 568 11.56 -5.85 21.96
CA ALA A 568 10.61 -6.50 22.85
C ALA A 568 9.38 -5.62 23.12
N PHE A 569 9.55 -4.31 23.33
CA PHE A 569 8.46 -3.34 23.45
C PHE A 569 7.63 -3.22 22.16
N GLY A 570 8.29 -3.18 21.00
CA GLY A 570 7.64 -3.24 19.68
C GLY A 570 6.79 -4.50 19.49
N MET A 571 7.25 -5.63 20.00
CA MET A 571 6.53 -6.92 20.08
C MET A 571 5.60 -7.01 21.30
N ASN A 572 5.09 -5.87 21.79
CA ASN A 572 4.15 -5.73 22.91
C ASN A 572 4.58 -6.44 24.21
N ASN A 573 5.89 -6.52 24.46
CA ASN A 573 6.55 -7.18 25.60
C ASN A 573 6.27 -8.69 25.72
N SER A 574 5.89 -9.34 24.62
CA SER A 574 5.67 -10.79 24.56
C SER A 574 6.87 -11.57 25.09
N ASP A 575 6.62 -12.52 26.01
CA ASP A 575 7.66 -13.37 26.63
C ASP A 575 8.33 -14.36 25.65
N LYS A 576 7.88 -14.39 24.38
CA LYS A 576 8.58 -15.06 23.29
C LYS A 576 9.83 -14.29 22.79
N PHE A 577 10.01 -13.03 23.17
CA PHE A 577 11.16 -12.21 22.82
C PHE A 577 12.06 -11.94 24.05
N PRO A 578 13.39 -12.09 23.92
CA PRO A 578 14.31 -11.81 25.03
C PRO A 578 14.27 -10.33 25.41
N LYS A 579 14.32 -10.04 26.72
CA LYS A 579 14.30 -8.68 27.28
C LYS A 579 15.70 -8.17 27.68
N SER A 580 16.72 -9.00 27.47
CA SER A 580 18.17 -8.71 27.57
C SER A 580 18.95 -9.90 27.02
N LEU A 581 20.17 -9.69 26.51
CA LEU A 581 21.09 -10.77 26.13
C LEU A 581 22.19 -10.92 27.19
N LYS A 582 22.74 -12.12 27.37
CA LYS A 582 23.76 -12.42 28.40
C LYS A 582 25.08 -12.98 27.87
N THR A 583 25.05 -13.71 26.76
CA THR A 583 26.27 -14.27 26.14
C THR A 583 26.38 -13.86 24.68
N ARG A 584 27.56 -14.04 24.09
CA ARG A 584 27.79 -13.79 22.67
C ARG A 584 27.04 -14.77 21.77
N GLU A 585 26.81 -15.99 22.21
CA GLU A 585 26.02 -17.00 21.48
C GLU A 585 24.57 -16.54 21.35
N GLN A 586 23.97 -16.01 22.43
CA GLN A 586 22.63 -15.41 22.38
C GLN A 586 22.58 -14.18 21.45
N LEU A 587 23.64 -13.38 21.39
CA LEU A 587 23.75 -12.25 20.45
C LEU A 587 23.89 -12.71 19.00
N VAL A 588 24.69 -13.74 18.75
CA VAL A 588 24.86 -14.34 17.41
C VAL A 588 23.55 -14.95 16.94
N GLU A 589 22.87 -15.73 17.77
CA GLU A 589 21.55 -16.30 17.47
C GLU A 589 20.52 -15.21 17.15
N TYR A 590 20.38 -14.21 18.04
CA TYR A 590 19.41 -13.12 17.86
C TYR A 590 19.64 -12.31 16.57
N LEU A 591 20.91 -11.97 16.26
CA LEU A 591 21.24 -11.27 15.02
C LEU A 591 21.10 -12.17 13.78
N THR A 592 21.36 -13.49 13.90
CA THR A 592 21.09 -14.47 12.83
C THR A 592 19.60 -14.51 12.51
N VAL A 593 18.73 -14.60 13.53
CA VAL A 593 17.26 -14.55 13.34
C VAL A 593 16.86 -13.29 12.58
N VAL A 594 17.33 -12.11 13.01
CA VAL A 594 16.96 -10.83 12.37
C VAL A 594 17.41 -10.78 10.91
N ILE A 595 18.67 -11.12 10.62
CA ILE A 595 19.22 -11.05 9.26
C ILE A 595 18.58 -12.10 8.35
N PHE A 596 18.40 -13.34 8.81
CA PHE A 596 17.75 -14.41 8.05
C PHE A 596 16.27 -14.07 7.76
N THR A 597 15.56 -13.52 8.75
CA THR A 597 14.16 -13.09 8.61
C THR A 597 14.01 -11.99 7.56
N ALA A 598 14.90 -11.01 7.58
CA ALA A 598 14.89 -9.87 6.66
C ALA A 598 15.38 -10.20 5.24
N SER A 599 16.00 -11.37 5.02
CA SER A 599 16.57 -11.78 3.73
C SER A 599 15.98 -13.10 3.23
N ALA A 600 16.59 -14.24 3.57
CA ALA A 600 16.24 -15.57 3.06
C ALA A 600 14.80 -15.97 3.35
N GLN A 601 14.30 -15.72 4.57
CA GLN A 601 12.93 -16.03 4.95
C GLN A 601 11.92 -15.24 4.14
N HIS A 602 12.16 -13.93 3.97
CA HIS A 602 11.33 -13.05 3.16
C HIS A 602 11.35 -13.47 1.69
N ALA A 603 12.54 -13.70 1.13
CA ALA A 603 12.71 -14.14 -0.26
C ALA A 603 11.90 -15.41 -0.57
N ALA A 604 12.00 -16.43 0.29
CA ALA A 604 11.31 -17.71 0.11
C ALA A 604 9.78 -17.62 0.15
N VAL A 605 9.20 -16.75 0.99
CA VAL A 605 7.73 -16.59 1.09
C VAL A 605 7.17 -15.47 0.20
N ASN A 606 8.03 -14.63 -0.40
CA ASN A 606 7.63 -13.49 -1.22
C ASN A 606 7.88 -13.71 -2.73
N PHE A 607 9.10 -14.02 -3.17
CA PHE A 607 9.44 -13.93 -4.60
C PHE A 607 8.79 -15.01 -5.48
N GLY A 608 8.39 -16.15 -4.91
CA GLY A 608 7.62 -17.18 -5.62
C GLY A 608 6.11 -16.92 -5.70
N GLN A 609 5.57 -15.85 -5.11
CA GLN A 609 4.11 -15.69 -4.98
C GLN A 609 3.38 -15.59 -6.33
N PHE A 610 4.01 -15.08 -7.38
CA PHE A 610 3.38 -15.02 -8.71
C PHE A 610 3.34 -16.41 -9.35
N ASP A 611 4.39 -17.22 -9.17
CA ASP A 611 4.42 -18.59 -9.70
C ASP A 611 3.46 -19.53 -8.96
N TRP A 612 3.39 -19.44 -7.63
CA TRP A 612 2.53 -20.31 -6.81
C TRP A 612 1.07 -19.82 -6.72
N TYR A 613 0.84 -18.51 -6.58
CA TYR A 613 -0.50 -17.93 -6.39
C TYR A 613 -1.07 -17.27 -7.65
N GLY A 614 -0.33 -17.23 -8.76
CA GLY A 614 -0.83 -16.73 -10.04
C GLY A 614 -1.96 -17.59 -10.62
N TRP A 615 -1.91 -18.91 -10.44
CA TRP A 615 -2.97 -19.79 -10.93
C TRP A 615 -4.12 -19.90 -9.91
N VAL A 616 -5.25 -19.25 -10.21
CA VAL A 616 -6.39 -19.12 -9.28
C VAL A 616 -6.92 -20.44 -8.72
N PRO A 617 -7.02 -21.55 -9.49
CA PRO A 617 -7.42 -22.86 -8.95
C PRO A 617 -6.37 -23.51 -8.03
N ASN A 618 -5.08 -23.20 -8.21
CA ASN A 618 -4.00 -23.74 -7.38
C ASN A 618 -3.95 -23.11 -5.98
N SER A 619 -4.28 -21.82 -5.88
CA SER A 619 -4.27 -21.09 -4.59
C SER A 619 -5.34 -19.98 -4.56
N PRO A 620 -6.63 -20.35 -4.42
CA PRO A 620 -7.72 -19.39 -4.40
C PRO A 620 -7.68 -18.53 -3.12
N SER A 621 -7.43 -17.23 -3.31
CA SER A 621 -7.35 -16.21 -2.26
C SER A 621 -8.64 -15.98 -1.46
N THR A 622 -9.78 -16.48 -1.94
CA THR A 622 -11.08 -16.43 -1.28
C THR A 622 -12.03 -17.44 -1.92
N MET A 623 -12.94 -18.02 -1.13
CA MET A 623 -14.04 -18.82 -1.65
C MET A 623 -15.36 -18.04 -1.59
N ARG A 624 -16.26 -18.22 -2.56
CA ARG A 624 -17.59 -17.58 -2.68
C ARG A 624 -18.77 -18.47 -2.27
N LYS A 625 -18.50 -19.72 -1.89
CA LYS A 625 -19.49 -20.68 -1.38
C LYS A 625 -19.00 -21.31 -0.06
N PRO A 626 -19.92 -21.74 0.82
CA PRO A 626 -19.56 -22.48 2.03
C PRO A 626 -18.96 -23.86 1.67
N PRO A 627 -18.17 -24.47 2.56
CA PRO A 627 -17.73 -25.86 2.39
C PRO A 627 -18.92 -26.82 2.22
N PRO A 628 -18.82 -27.84 1.34
CA PRO A 628 -19.89 -28.80 1.12
C PRO A 628 -20.17 -29.60 2.40
N GLN A 629 -21.45 -29.71 2.76
CA GLN A 629 -21.87 -30.37 4.01
C GLN A 629 -22.11 -31.88 3.85
N GLN A 630 -22.10 -32.40 2.63
CA GLN A 630 -22.29 -33.82 2.30
C GLN A 630 -21.42 -34.19 1.08
N LYS A 631 -20.90 -35.43 1.07
CA LYS A 631 -20.14 -35.96 -0.08
C LYS A 631 -21.06 -36.13 -1.30
N GLY A 632 -20.50 -36.03 -2.51
CA GLY A 632 -21.23 -36.23 -3.77
C GLY A 632 -22.11 -35.05 -4.24
N GLN A 633 -22.08 -33.90 -3.55
CA GLN A 633 -22.85 -32.70 -3.92
C GLN A 633 -22.07 -31.67 -4.76
N VAL A 634 -20.80 -31.93 -5.07
CA VAL A 634 -19.90 -31.00 -5.77
C VAL A 634 -19.66 -31.49 -7.20
N ASP A 635 -19.97 -30.63 -8.17
CA ASP A 635 -19.59 -30.77 -9.57
C ASP A 635 -18.60 -29.65 -9.98
N MET A 636 -18.06 -29.71 -11.20
CA MET A 636 -17.10 -28.70 -11.68
C MET A 636 -17.72 -27.30 -11.70
N LYS A 637 -19.02 -27.18 -12.00
CA LYS A 637 -19.75 -25.91 -11.93
C LYS A 637 -19.76 -25.35 -10.51
N TYR A 638 -20.01 -26.20 -9.51
CA TYR A 638 -19.96 -25.80 -8.11
C TYR A 638 -18.56 -25.28 -7.74
N ILE A 639 -17.50 -25.96 -8.15
CA ILE A 639 -16.10 -25.55 -7.91
C ILE A 639 -15.83 -24.17 -8.52
N VAL A 640 -16.12 -23.98 -9.81
CA VAL A 640 -15.84 -22.72 -10.53
C VAL A 640 -16.68 -21.55 -9.98
N GLU A 641 -17.94 -21.79 -9.60
CA GLU A 641 -18.76 -20.81 -8.88
C GLU A 641 -18.30 -20.58 -7.42
N SER A 642 -17.45 -21.43 -6.86
CA SER A 642 -16.85 -21.27 -5.52
C SER A 642 -15.53 -20.50 -5.56
N LEU A 643 -14.76 -20.58 -6.65
CA LEU A 643 -13.52 -19.82 -6.86
C LEU A 643 -13.78 -18.29 -6.87
N PRO A 644 -12.74 -17.45 -6.71
CA PRO A 644 -12.84 -15.99 -6.87
C PRO A 644 -13.55 -15.59 -8.18
N ASN A 645 -14.24 -14.43 -8.16
CA ASN A 645 -14.81 -13.85 -9.37
C ASN A 645 -13.70 -13.18 -10.22
N ARG A 646 -14.04 -12.78 -11.46
CA ARG A 646 -13.08 -12.23 -12.43
C ARG A 646 -12.28 -11.05 -11.87
N GLY A 647 -12.96 -10.09 -11.23
CA GLY A 647 -12.34 -8.93 -10.58
C GLY A 647 -11.39 -9.30 -9.44
N SER A 648 -11.85 -10.10 -8.46
CA SER A 648 -11.01 -10.51 -7.32
C SER A 648 -9.82 -11.38 -7.75
N SER A 649 -9.92 -12.06 -8.89
CA SER A 649 -8.82 -12.82 -9.49
C SER A 649 -7.74 -11.85 -10.00
N ARG A 650 -8.12 -10.91 -10.89
CA ARG A 650 -7.20 -9.90 -11.45
C ARG A 650 -6.51 -9.07 -10.37
N GLU A 651 -7.25 -8.60 -9.36
CA GLU A 651 -6.71 -7.84 -8.22
C GLU A 651 -5.59 -8.57 -7.50
N ILE A 652 -5.76 -9.87 -7.25
CA ILE A 652 -4.79 -10.70 -6.53
C ILE A 652 -3.59 -11.05 -7.41
N LEU A 653 -3.80 -11.41 -8.69
CA LEU A 653 -2.72 -11.66 -9.63
C LEU A 653 -1.84 -10.42 -9.79
N ALA A 654 -2.44 -9.24 -9.96
CA ALA A 654 -1.72 -7.96 -9.99
C ALA A 654 -0.97 -7.66 -8.69
N THR A 655 -1.52 -8.05 -7.53
CA THR A 655 -0.88 -7.90 -6.23
C THR A 655 0.37 -8.78 -6.13
N VAL A 656 0.26 -10.10 -6.35
CA VAL A 656 1.41 -11.01 -6.23
C VAL A 656 2.45 -10.80 -7.35
N TRP A 657 2.01 -10.41 -8.55
CA TRP A 657 2.93 -9.97 -9.61
C TRP A 657 3.75 -8.76 -9.18
N SER A 658 3.12 -7.77 -8.54
CA SER A 658 3.79 -6.54 -8.10
C SER A 658 4.74 -6.78 -6.93
N LEU A 659 4.32 -7.55 -5.92
CA LEU A 659 5.14 -7.89 -4.74
C LEU A 659 6.38 -8.74 -5.08
N THR A 660 6.36 -9.44 -6.21
CA THR A 660 7.46 -10.33 -6.65
C THR A 660 8.46 -9.67 -7.59
N ARG A 661 8.28 -8.40 -7.98
CA ARG A 661 9.26 -7.69 -8.81
C ARG A 661 10.37 -7.11 -7.95
N THR A 662 11.60 -7.61 -8.13
CA THR A 662 12.81 -6.93 -7.67
C THR A 662 13.06 -5.67 -8.50
N GLU A 663 13.34 -4.55 -7.84
CA GLU A 663 13.69 -3.29 -8.51
C GLU A 663 15.14 -3.30 -9.02
N SER A 664 15.46 -2.41 -9.96
CA SER A 664 16.73 -2.41 -10.73
C SER A 664 18.00 -2.16 -9.91
N ASN A 665 17.84 -1.86 -8.62
CA ASN A 665 18.89 -1.42 -7.71
C ASN A 665 18.97 -2.24 -6.40
N GLU A 666 18.30 -3.38 -6.32
CA GLU A 666 18.38 -4.30 -5.18
C GLU A 666 19.79 -4.90 -5.02
N VAL A 667 20.16 -5.28 -3.78
CA VAL A 667 21.54 -5.61 -3.35
C VAL A 667 21.57 -6.88 -2.49
#